data_AF-A0A445HL81-F1
#
_entry.id   AF-A0A445HL81-F1
#
_cell.length_a   1.000
_cell.length_b   1.000
_cell.length_c   1.000
_cell.angle_alpha   90.00
_cell.angle_beta   90.00
_cell.angle_gamma   90.00
#
_symmetry.space_group_name_H-M   'P 1'
#
loop_
_entity.id
_entity.type
_entity.pdbx_description
1 polymer ?
#
loop_
_entity_poly.entity_id
_entity_poly.type
_entity_poly.pdbx_seq_one_letter_code
_entity_poly.pdbx_strand_id
1 'polypeptide(L)'
;MGGASVNFSMALVVMTLVGLTPLSVTSCPSSEWAALMSFKEALKEPYRGFFHSWRGTNCCYRWHGITCDPTTRRVADITLRGGDMMTGHISPSICNLTQLSSITISDWKGISGNIPPCITKLPLLQILDLSGNLIHGQIPSDIGRLTQLTMLNLADNHISGKIPNSLVHLSNLMQLDLRNNAIQGPIPMDLGRLKKLNRALLSHNLITGRIPRSISEIYGLADLDLSLNRLSGSIPAWLGRMAVLDSLNLKYNNLTGNIPWTVLGSRMSHVDLSRNALSGRIPNSFGEDSYFISLDLSYNNLRGSVPKSMALVNYIGYLDLSHNNCLCGRMPRGVAFNHLQPLKPCSRASGRMHAHGFVQKLVGELCFLDSSPFAKLLDSCVRSKSGIDARRIHARIIKTQFSSEIFIQNRLVDAYGKCGYFEDARKVFDRMPQRNTFSYNAVLSVLTKFGKLDEAFNVFKSMPEPDQCSWNAIVSGFAQHDRFEEALRFFVDMHSEDFVLNEYSFGSALSACAGLTDLNMGIQIHALISKSRYLLDVYMGSALVDMYSKCGVVACAQRAFDGMAVRNIVSWNSLITCYEQNGPAGKALEVFVMMMDNGVEPDEITLASVVSACASWSAIREGLQIHARVVKRDKYRNDLVLGNALVDMYAKCRRVNEARLVFDRMPLRNVVSETSMVCGYARAASVKAARLMFSNMMEKNVVSWNALIAGYTQNGENEEAVRLFLLLKRESIWPTHYTFGNLLNACANLADLKLGRQAHTQILKHGFWFQSGEESDIFVGNSLIDMYMKCGMVEDGCLVFEHMVERDVVSWNAMIVGYAQNGYGTNALEIFRKMLVSGQKPDHVTMIGVLSACSHAGLVEEGRRYFHSMRTELGLAPMKDHFTCMVDLLGRAGCLDEANDLIQTMPMQPDNVVWGSLLAACKVHGNIELGKYVAEKLMEIDPLNSGPYVLLSNMYAELGRWKDVVRVRKQMRQRGVIKQPGCSWIEIQSRVHVFMVKDKRHPLKKDIHLVLKFLTEQMKWAGYVPEADDDEICEEESDSELVLHFEMEMEADTAVA
;
A
#
# COMPACT_ATOMS: atom_id res chain seq x y z
N MET A 1 -43.55 4.83 -31.74
CA MET A 1 -43.97 3.71 -32.62
C MET A 1 -43.55 4.05 -34.05
N GLY A 2 -43.00 3.06 -34.77
CA GLY A 2 -42.69 3.13 -36.21
C GLY A 2 -41.24 3.50 -36.53
N GLY A 3 -40.39 2.51 -36.80
CA GLY A 3 -39.02 2.75 -37.28
C GLY A 3 -37.98 1.66 -36.97
N ALA A 4 -38.37 0.40 -36.85
CA ALA A 4 -37.47 -0.73 -36.72
C ALA A 4 -37.73 -1.71 -37.86
N SER A 5 -37.00 -1.60 -38.99
CA SER A 5 -36.86 -2.68 -39.99
C SER A 5 -35.98 -2.35 -41.21
N VAL A 6 -34.90 -1.58 -41.12
CA VAL A 6 -33.92 -1.53 -42.25
C VAL A 6 -32.51 -1.27 -41.73
N ASN A 7 -31.82 -2.29 -41.20
CA ASN A 7 -30.34 -2.28 -41.07
C ASN A 7 -29.74 -3.65 -40.70
N PHE A 8 -30.22 -4.72 -41.33
CA PHE A 8 -29.61 -6.06 -41.21
C PHE A 8 -28.95 -6.56 -42.51
N SER A 9 -28.94 -5.76 -43.59
CA SER A 9 -28.41 -6.19 -44.90
C SER A 9 -27.10 -5.52 -45.33
N MET A 10 -26.62 -4.46 -44.65
CA MET A 10 -25.30 -3.86 -44.96
C MET A 10 -24.12 -4.50 -44.20
N ALA A 11 -24.38 -5.23 -43.12
CA ALA A 11 -23.34 -5.96 -42.38
C ALA A 11 -22.84 -7.23 -43.10
N LEU A 12 -23.56 -7.69 -44.14
CA LEU A 12 -23.22 -8.93 -44.86
C LEU A 12 -22.36 -8.70 -46.12
N VAL A 13 -22.23 -7.45 -46.60
CA VAL A 13 -21.51 -7.13 -47.85
C VAL A 13 -20.08 -6.63 -47.61
N VAL A 14 -19.78 -6.12 -46.41
CA VAL A 14 -18.40 -5.73 -46.02
C VAL A 14 -17.58 -6.93 -45.53
N MET A 15 -18.23 -8.06 -45.18
CA MET A 15 -17.58 -9.31 -44.79
C MET A 15 -16.99 -10.12 -45.97
N THR A 16 -17.23 -9.72 -47.22
CA THR A 16 -16.86 -10.52 -48.41
C THR A 16 -15.81 -9.89 -49.33
N LEU A 17 -15.33 -8.65 -49.05
CA LEU A 17 -14.41 -7.94 -49.97
C LEU A 17 -13.03 -7.56 -49.41
N VAL A 18 -12.75 -7.84 -48.14
CA VAL A 18 -11.36 -7.85 -47.63
C VAL A 18 -11.00 -9.30 -47.44
N GLY A 19 -10.17 -9.84 -48.34
CA GLY A 19 -9.55 -11.16 -48.25
C GLY A 19 -8.61 -11.29 -47.04
N LEU A 20 -9.14 -11.08 -45.84
CA LEU A 20 -8.62 -11.62 -44.60
C LEU A 20 -9.40 -12.90 -44.39
N THR A 21 -8.75 -14.03 -44.70
CA THR A 21 -9.14 -15.29 -44.11
C THR A 21 -9.32 -15.06 -42.61
N PRO A 22 -10.42 -15.52 -41.98
CA PRO A 22 -10.39 -15.67 -40.55
C PRO A 22 -9.23 -16.61 -40.29
N LEU A 23 -8.21 -16.15 -39.56
CA LEU A 23 -7.21 -17.05 -39.00
C LEU A 23 -8.02 -18.19 -38.38
N SER A 24 -7.91 -19.37 -38.99
CA SER A 24 -8.55 -20.57 -38.50
C SER A 24 -8.21 -20.64 -37.02
N VAL A 25 -9.25 -20.68 -36.19
CA VAL A 25 -9.14 -20.90 -34.76
C VAL A 25 -8.56 -22.29 -34.60
N THR A 26 -7.24 -22.37 -34.63
CA THR A 26 -6.49 -23.61 -34.48
C THR A 26 -6.45 -23.90 -32.99
N SER A 27 -7.23 -24.90 -32.59
CA SER A 27 -7.27 -25.43 -31.24
C SER A 27 -5.90 -25.95 -30.80
N CYS A 28 -5.69 -26.00 -29.48
CA CYS A 28 -4.63 -26.79 -28.84
C CYS A 28 -4.59 -28.18 -29.49
N PRO A 29 -3.41 -28.79 -29.77
CA PRO A 29 -3.35 -30.19 -30.17
C PRO A 29 -4.14 -31.06 -29.18
N SER A 30 -4.93 -32.01 -29.69
CA SER A 30 -5.84 -32.82 -28.85
C SER A 30 -5.11 -33.56 -27.72
N SER A 31 -3.86 -33.94 -27.94
CA SER A 31 -2.98 -34.55 -26.94
C SER A 31 -2.58 -33.60 -25.81
N GLU A 32 -2.29 -32.32 -26.10
CA GLU A 32 -1.95 -31.31 -25.10
C GLU A 32 -3.17 -30.88 -24.29
N TRP A 33 -4.31 -30.75 -24.97
CA TRP A 33 -5.59 -30.51 -24.31
C TRP A 33 -5.92 -31.62 -23.31
N ALA A 34 -5.79 -32.89 -23.71
CA ALA A 34 -6.03 -34.03 -22.83
C ALA A 34 -5.06 -34.04 -21.64
N ALA A 35 -3.79 -33.69 -21.87
CA ALA A 35 -2.78 -33.59 -20.82
C ALA A 35 -3.13 -32.49 -19.79
N LEU A 36 -3.58 -31.33 -20.24
CA LEU A 36 -4.02 -30.24 -19.38
C LEU A 36 -5.31 -30.56 -18.62
N MET A 37 -6.27 -31.26 -19.24
CA MET A 37 -7.50 -31.66 -18.54
C MET A 37 -7.21 -32.70 -17.46
N SER A 38 -6.33 -33.67 -17.73
CA SER A 38 -5.85 -34.61 -16.71
C SER A 38 -5.08 -33.90 -15.59
N PHE A 39 -4.30 -32.87 -15.94
CA PHE A 39 -3.60 -32.04 -14.94
C PHE A 39 -4.59 -31.24 -14.08
N LYS A 40 -5.64 -30.68 -14.69
CA LYS A 40 -6.74 -30.00 -13.99
C LYS A 40 -7.48 -30.93 -13.04
N GLU A 41 -7.78 -32.16 -13.45
CA GLU A 41 -8.47 -33.14 -12.58
C GLU A 41 -7.65 -33.52 -11.34
N ALA A 42 -6.31 -33.49 -11.44
CA ALA A 42 -5.43 -33.72 -10.30
C ALA A 42 -5.38 -32.54 -9.30
N LEU A 43 -5.86 -31.37 -9.71
CA LEU A 43 -5.97 -30.17 -8.89
C LEU A 43 -7.42 -29.97 -8.43
N LYS A 44 -7.63 -29.84 -7.12
CA LYS A 44 -8.93 -29.48 -6.55
C LYS A 44 -9.02 -27.96 -6.45
N GLU A 45 -10.04 -27.42 -7.12
CA GLU A 45 -10.29 -25.97 -7.15
C GLU A 45 -10.51 -25.39 -5.75
N PRO A 46 -9.92 -24.22 -5.42
CA PRO A 46 -10.11 -23.54 -4.14
C PRO A 46 -11.56 -23.07 -3.90
N TYR A 47 -12.25 -22.69 -4.98
CA TYR A 47 -13.66 -22.30 -5.01
C TYR A 47 -14.23 -22.66 -6.38
N ARG A 48 -15.56 -22.88 -6.45
CA ARG A 48 -16.23 -23.23 -7.71
C ARG A 48 -15.94 -22.18 -8.79
N GLY A 49 -15.28 -22.59 -9.87
CA GLY A 49 -15.03 -21.74 -11.03
C GLY A 49 -13.62 -21.18 -11.14
N PHE A 50 -12.67 -21.61 -10.30
CA PHE A 50 -11.26 -21.22 -10.47
C PHE A 50 -10.73 -21.58 -11.88
N PHE A 51 -10.98 -22.81 -12.34
CA PHE A 51 -10.68 -23.21 -13.72
C PHE A 51 -11.89 -23.01 -14.66
N HIS A 52 -12.76 -22.03 -14.41
CA HIS A 52 -13.90 -21.73 -15.31
C HIS A 52 -13.41 -21.36 -16.72
N SER A 53 -12.24 -20.74 -16.80
CA SER A 53 -11.57 -20.41 -18.05
C SER A 53 -11.08 -21.66 -18.82
N TRP A 54 -10.84 -22.78 -18.13
CA TRP A 54 -10.40 -24.04 -18.73
C TRP A 54 -11.61 -24.83 -19.27
N ARG A 55 -12.29 -24.25 -20.26
CA ARG A 55 -13.44 -24.82 -20.98
C ARG A 55 -13.23 -24.71 -22.49
N GLY A 56 -13.67 -25.72 -23.25
CA GLY A 56 -13.51 -25.79 -24.71
C GLY A 56 -12.11 -26.23 -25.17
N THR A 57 -11.88 -26.27 -26.49
CA THR A 57 -10.64 -26.78 -27.11
C THR A 57 -9.56 -25.71 -27.34
N ASN A 58 -9.82 -24.45 -26.98
CA ASN A 58 -8.96 -23.31 -27.29
C ASN A 58 -8.10 -22.88 -26.09
N CYS A 59 -7.18 -23.75 -25.66
CA CYS A 59 -6.34 -23.57 -24.47
C CYS A 59 -5.49 -22.27 -24.53
N CYS A 60 -5.02 -21.88 -25.72
CA CYS A 60 -4.00 -20.84 -25.89
C CYS A 60 -4.44 -19.38 -25.76
N TYR A 61 -5.74 -19.09 -25.69
CA TYR A 61 -6.25 -17.71 -25.70
C TYR A 61 -7.17 -17.35 -24.55
N ARG A 62 -7.66 -18.36 -23.79
CA ARG A 62 -8.69 -18.14 -22.77
C ARG A 62 -8.35 -18.74 -21.42
N TRP A 63 -7.44 -19.72 -21.33
CA TRP A 63 -7.21 -20.46 -20.09
C TRP A 63 -6.27 -19.68 -19.17
N HIS A 64 -6.74 -19.44 -17.95
CA HIS A 64 -5.93 -18.77 -16.93
C HIS A 64 -4.67 -19.57 -16.64
N GLY A 65 -3.51 -18.91 -16.65
CA GLY A 65 -2.22 -19.52 -16.34
C GLY A 65 -1.62 -20.39 -17.45
N ILE A 66 -2.20 -20.43 -18.66
CA ILE A 66 -1.64 -21.16 -19.80
C ILE A 66 -1.22 -20.15 -20.88
N THR A 67 0.05 -20.21 -21.29
CA THR A 67 0.57 -19.45 -22.44
C THR A 67 1.07 -20.41 -23.49
N CYS A 68 0.75 -20.14 -24.75
CA CYS A 68 1.26 -20.93 -25.89
C CYS A 68 2.26 -20.12 -26.70
N ASP A 69 3.20 -20.82 -27.32
CA ASP A 69 4.15 -20.21 -28.24
C ASP A 69 3.42 -19.57 -29.43
N PRO A 70 3.71 -18.30 -29.79
CA PRO A 70 2.99 -17.58 -30.85
C PRO A 70 3.15 -18.21 -32.24
N THR A 71 4.24 -18.94 -32.48
CA THR A 71 4.60 -19.53 -33.78
C THR A 71 4.11 -20.96 -33.92
N THR A 72 4.31 -21.79 -32.88
CA THR A 72 3.97 -23.22 -32.92
C THR A 72 2.57 -23.51 -32.38
N ARG A 73 1.94 -22.55 -31.67
CA ARG A 73 0.62 -22.68 -31.03
C ARG A 73 0.51 -23.83 -30.02
N ARG A 74 1.65 -24.34 -29.54
CA ARG A 74 1.73 -25.38 -28.50
C ARG A 74 1.93 -24.73 -27.13
N VAL A 75 1.51 -25.43 -26.07
CA VAL A 75 1.64 -24.93 -24.70
C VAL A 75 3.11 -24.74 -24.34
N ALA A 76 3.49 -23.50 -24.02
CA ALA A 76 4.86 -23.10 -23.71
C ALA A 76 5.04 -22.82 -22.21
N ASP A 77 4.05 -22.24 -21.53
CA ASP A 77 4.18 -21.86 -20.12
C ASP A 77 2.93 -22.21 -19.32
N ILE A 78 3.17 -22.71 -18.10
CA ILE A 78 2.15 -22.89 -17.07
C ILE A 78 2.51 -22.00 -15.89
N THR A 79 1.65 -21.05 -15.55
CA THR A 79 1.83 -20.12 -14.43
C THR A 79 0.58 -20.07 -13.57
N LEU A 80 0.62 -20.77 -12.43
CA LEU A 80 -0.44 -20.82 -11.43
C LEU A 80 0.15 -20.36 -10.08
N ARG A 81 -0.11 -19.11 -9.69
CA ARG A 81 0.31 -18.55 -8.40
C ARG A 81 -0.94 -18.13 -7.60
N GLY A 82 -1.02 -18.43 -6.31
CA GLY A 82 -2.15 -17.98 -5.49
C GLY A 82 -2.12 -18.52 -4.07
N GLY A 83 -3.06 -18.10 -3.22
CA GLY A 83 -3.07 -18.34 -1.76
C GLY A 83 -3.86 -19.57 -1.27
N ASP A 84 -4.39 -19.49 -0.05
CA ASP A 84 -4.57 -20.58 0.93
C ASP A 84 -5.41 -21.84 0.60
N MET A 85 -5.99 -22.00 -0.60
CA MET A 85 -7.09 -22.96 -0.80
C MET A 85 -6.96 -23.99 -1.93
N MET A 86 -5.99 -23.92 -2.85
CA MET A 86 -5.85 -24.96 -3.89
C MET A 86 -5.19 -26.20 -3.30
N THR A 87 -5.84 -27.36 -3.45
CA THR A 87 -5.31 -28.66 -2.99
C THR A 87 -5.12 -29.62 -4.16
N GLY A 88 -4.31 -30.66 -4.03
CA GLY A 88 -4.11 -31.65 -5.11
C GLY A 88 -2.64 -32.04 -5.26
N HIS A 89 -2.26 -32.46 -6.47
CA HIS A 89 -0.89 -32.84 -6.79
C HIS A 89 -0.54 -32.57 -8.26
N ILE A 90 0.76 -32.53 -8.55
CA ILE A 90 1.26 -32.33 -9.92
C ILE A 90 1.12 -33.65 -10.69
N SER A 91 0.15 -33.71 -11.61
CA SER A 91 -0.06 -34.89 -12.46
C SER A 91 1.14 -35.15 -13.40
N PRO A 92 1.58 -36.41 -13.57
CA PRO A 92 2.56 -36.79 -14.59
C PRO A 92 2.13 -36.44 -16.03
N SER A 93 0.85 -36.18 -16.29
CA SER A 93 0.35 -35.77 -17.61
C SER A 93 1.00 -34.49 -18.13
N ILE A 94 1.50 -33.63 -17.24
CA ILE A 94 2.24 -32.40 -17.59
C ILE A 94 3.44 -32.68 -18.52
N CYS A 95 4.01 -33.88 -18.43
CA CYS A 95 5.15 -34.31 -19.24
C CYS A 95 4.81 -34.55 -20.71
N ASN A 96 3.52 -34.64 -21.08
CA ASN A 96 3.09 -34.72 -22.48
C ASN A 96 3.17 -33.37 -23.21
N LEU A 97 3.35 -32.27 -22.48
CA LEU A 97 3.49 -30.92 -23.02
C LEU A 97 4.96 -30.67 -23.40
N THR A 98 5.40 -31.24 -24.51
CA THR A 98 6.84 -31.30 -24.84
C THR A 98 7.50 -29.96 -25.22
N GLN A 99 6.71 -28.89 -25.37
CA GLN A 99 7.19 -27.52 -25.65
C GLN A 99 7.27 -26.63 -24.40
N LEU A 100 7.04 -27.19 -23.19
CA LEU A 100 7.10 -26.41 -21.96
C LEU A 100 8.50 -25.80 -21.73
N SER A 101 8.49 -24.48 -21.65
CA SER A 101 9.62 -23.62 -21.31
C SER A 101 9.59 -23.20 -19.83
N SER A 102 8.39 -23.02 -19.27
CA SER A 102 8.21 -22.62 -17.86
C SER A 102 7.10 -23.41 -17.18
N ILE A 103 7.40 -23.92 -15.98
CA ILE A 103 6.42 -24.47 -15.04
C ILE A 103 6.55 -23.67 -13.74
N THR A 104 5.53 -22.88 -13.44
CA THR A 104 5.42 -22.09 -12.23
C THR A 104 4.12 -22.43 -11.52
N ILE A 105 4.22 -23.13 -10.39
CA ILE A 105 3.11 -23.49 -9.51
C ILE A 105 3.55 -23.13 -8.10
N SER A 106 3.23 -21.93 -7.63
CA SER A 106 3.78 -21.41 -6.36
C SER A 106 2.71 -20.88 -5.40
N ASP A 107 3.06 -20.88 -4.11
CA ASP A 107 2.36 -20.27 -2.98
C ASP A 107 1.03 -20.92 -2.56
N TRP A 108 0.74 -22.12 -3.06
CA TRP A 108 -0.48 -22.86 -2.71
C TRP A 108 -0.29 -23.74 -1.48
N LYS A 109 -0.95 -23.39 -0.37
CA LYS A 109 -0.89 -24.12 0.91
C LYS A 109 -1.43 -25.56 0.91
N GLY A 110 -1.89 -26.09 -0.24
CA GLY A 110 -2.53 -27.41 -0.34
C GLY A 110 -2.00 -28.33 -1.45
N ILE A 111 -1.11 -27.87 -2.34
CA ILE A 111 -0.56 -28.72 -3.41
C ILE A 111 0.52 -29.63 -2.82
N SER A 112 0.32 -30.94 -2.89
CA SER A 112 1.15 -31.96 -2.26
C SER A 112 1.57 -33.04 -3.25
N GLY A 113 2.31 -34.05 -2.79
CA GLY A 113 2.82 -35.14 -3.64
C GLY A 113 4.28 -34.96 -4.04
N ASN A 114 4.79 -35.89 -4.85
CA ASN A 114 6.18 -35.89 -5.31
C ASN A 114 6.31 -35.13 -6.64
N ILE A 115 7.49 -34.54 -6.88
CA ILE A 115 7.86 -34.01 -8.20
C ILE A 115 7.86 -35.17 -9.21
N PRO A 116 7.02 -35.15 -10.27
CA PRO A 116 6.98 -36.23 -11.25
C PRO A 116 8.34 -36.43 -11.94
N PRO A 117 8.94 -37.64 -11.90
CA PRO A 117 10.26 -37.88 -12.49
C PRO A 117 10.32 -37.61 -14.00
N CYS A 118 9.18 -37.69 -14.69
CA CYS A 118 9.10 -37.42 -16.13
C CYS A 118 9.36 -35.94 -16.48
N ILE A 119 9.27 -35.00 -15.53
CA ILE A 119 9.61 -33.58 -15.76
C ILE A 119 11.05 -33.45 -16.25
N THR A 120 11.96 -34.34 -15.78
CA THR A 120 13.36 -34.39 -16.21
C THR A 120 13.57 -34.70 -17.70
N LYS A 121 12.51 -35.08 -18.43
CA LYS A 121 12.55 -35.39 -19.86
C LYS A 121 12.08 -34.22 -20.73
N LEU A 122 11.67 -33.09 -20.15
CA LEU A 122 11.23 -31.91 -20.91
C LEU A 122 12.45 -31.16 -21.47
N PRO A 123 12.64 -31.13 -22.80
CA PRO A 123 13.90 -30.70 -23.41
C PRO A 123 14.13 -29.19 -23.38
N LEU A 124 13.07 -28.40 -23.24
CA LEU A 124 13.09 -26.94 -23.37
C LEU A 124 12.87 -26.22 -22.03
N LEU A 125 12.74 -26.94 -20.92
CA LEU A 125 12.38 -26.35 -19.64
C LEU A 125 13.49 -25.43 -19.12
N GLN A 126 13.18 -24.15 -18.99
CA GLN A 126 14.06 -23.08 -18.51
C GLN A 126 13.75 -22.67 -17.07
N ILE A 127 12.48 -22.70 -16.66
CA ILE A 127 12.03 -22.31 -15.33
C ILE A 127 11.23 -23.45 -14.70
N LEU A 128 11.66 -23.89 -13.53
CA LEU A 128 10.89 -24.78 -12.67
C LEU A 128 10.75 -24.13 -11.28
N ASP A 129 9.58 -23.55 -11.04
CA ASP A 129 9.23 -22.87 -9.81
C ASP A 129 8.04 -23.58 -9.16
N LEU A 130 8.31 -24.31 -8.07
CA LEU A 130 7.32 -25.06 -7.30
C LEU A 130 7.30 -24.60 -5.83
N SER A 131 7.71 -23.36 -5.53
CA SER A 131 7.88 -22.90 -4.16
C SER A 131 6.58 -22.65 -3.39
N GLY A 132 6.61 -22.72 -2.06
CA GLY A 132 5.46 -22.35 -1.22
C GLY A 132 4.29 -23.35 -1.30
N ASN A 133 4.60 -24.64 -1.43
CA ASN A 133 3.60 -25.71 -1.50
C ASN A 133 3.86 -26.77 -0.40
N LEU A 134 3.11 -27.88 -0.41
CA LEU A 134 3.30 -29.05 0.46
C LEU A 134 3.99 -30.22 -0.28
N ILE A 135 4.82 -29.94 -1.28
CA ILE A 135 5.48 -30.97 -2.10
C ILE A 135 6.50 -31.71 -1.24
N HIS A 136 6.47 -33.04 -1.29
CA HIS A 136 7.36 -33.92 -0.53
C HIS A 136 8.11 -34.89 -1.45
N GLY A 137 8.83 -35.84 -0.88
CA GLY A 137 9.66 -36.78 -1.64
C GLY A 137 11.06 -36.22 -1.89
N GLN A 138 11.71 -36.65 -2.97
CA GLN A 138 13.10 -36.28 -3.27
C GLN A 138 13.20 -35.53 -4.60
N ILE A 139 14.23 -34.69 -4.74
CA ILE A 139 14.59 -34.10 -6.04
C ILE A 139 14.97 -35.26 -6.99
N PRO A 140 14.36 -35.36 -8.19
CA PRO A 140 14.65 -36.45 -9.13
C PRO A 140 16.15 -36.59 -9.44
N SER A 141 16.68 -37.82 -9.39
CA SER A 141 18.10 -38.10 -9.64
C SER A 141 18.57 -37.74 -11.05
N ASP A 142 17.65 -37.68 -12.02
CA ASP A 142 17.91 -37.30 -13.42
C ASP A 142 17.72 -35.80 -13.70
N ILE A 143 17.56 -34.94 -12.68
CA ILE A 143 17.31 -33.49 -12.88
C ILE A 143 18.35 -32.82 -13.78
N GLY A 144 19.60 -33.31 -13.78
CA GLY A 144 20.68 -32.84 -14.64
C GLY A 144 20.45 -32.96 -16.15
N ARG A 145 19.41 -33.67 -16.60
CA ARG A 145 19.03 -33.74 -18.03
C ARG A 145 18.43 -32.43 -18.56
N LEU A 146 17.95 -31.55 -17.66
CA LEU A 146 17.32 -30.28 -17.99
C LEU A 146 18.37 -29.20 -18.32
N THR A 147 19.17 -29.41 -19.36
CA THR A 147 20.32 -28.53 -19.68
C THR A 147 19.96 -27.08 -20.01
N GLN A 148 18.69 -26.79 -20.33
CA GLN A 148 18.18 -25.42 -20.56
C GLN A 148 17.73 -24.71 -19.28
N LEU A 149 17.71 -25.39 -18.13
CA LEU A 149 17.20 -24.84 -16.89
C LEU A 149 18.07 -23.67 -16.41
N THR A 150 17.44 -22.52 -16.23
CA THR A 150 18.04 -21.28 -15.73
C THR A 150 17.62 -21.00 -14.28
N MET A 151 16.44 -21.44 -13.88
CA MET A 151 15.91 -21.29 -12.52
C MET A 151 15.33 -22.60 -12.00
N LEU A 152 15.81 -23.02 -10.83
CA LEU A 152 15.23 -24.10 -10.04
C LEU A 152 14.85 -23.53 -8.67
N ASN A 153 13.55 -23.32 -8.45
CA ASN A 153 13.00 -22.86 -7.18
C ASN A 153 12.06 -23.92 -6.59
N LEU A 154 12.49 -24.51 -5.49
CA LEU A 154 11.73 -25.51 -4.72
C LEU A 154 11.57 -25.07 -3.25
N ALA A 155 11.73 -23.78 -2.98
CA ALA A 155 11.67 -23.20 -1.63
C ALA A 155 10.35 -23.51 -0.91
N ASP A 156 10.36 -23.52 0.43
CA ASP A 156 9.15 -23.57 1.26
C ASP A 156 8.25 -24.77 0.93
N ASN A 157 8.80 -25.98 1.10
CA ASN A 157 8.16 -27.26 0.82
C ASN A 157 8.56 -28.33 1.86
N HIS A 158 8.16 -29.59 1.64
CA HIS A 158 8.51 -30.75 2.47
C HIS A 158 9.49 -31.71 1.76
N ILE A 159 10.34 -31.21 0.87
CA ILE A 159 11.27 -32.03 0.09
C ILE A 159 12.39 -32.55 0.99
N SER A 160 12.70 -33.84 0.85
CA SER A 160 13.68 -34.58 1.63
C SER A 160 14.71 -35.27 0.71
N GLY A 161 15.64 -36.03 1.29
CA GLY A 161 16.71 -36.68 0.52
C GLY A 161 17.92 -35.77 0.28
N LYS A 162 18.80 -36.15 -0.65
CA LYS A 162 20.05 -35.42 -0.92
C LYS A 162 19.91 -34.54 -2.16
N ILE A 163 20.71 -33.48 -2.23
CA ILE A 163 20.92 -32.75 -3.49
C ILE A 163 21.55 -33.72 -4.50
N PRO A 164 20.90 -34.03 -5.65
CA PRO A 164 21.42 -35.01 -6.58
C PRO A 164 22.74 -34.56 -7.21
N ASN A 165 23.71 -35.48 -7.34
CA ASN A 165 24.99 -35.17 -8.00
C ASN A 165 24.83 -34.76 -9.47
N SER A 166 23.75 -35.19 -10.13
CA SER A 166 23.43 -34.81 -11.51
C SER A 166 23.11 -33.32 -11.66
N LEU A 167 22.76 -32.61 -10.58
CA LEU A 167 22.44 -31.19 -10.59
C LEU A 167 23.60 -30.34 -11.15
N VAL A 168 24.85 -30.82 -11.00
CA VAL A 168 26.05 -30.14 -11.53
C VAL A 168 26.11 -30.10 -13.06
N HIS A 169 25.24 -30.83 -13.76
CA HIS A 169 25.16 -30.83 -15.22
C HIS A 169 24.28 -29.69 -15.79
N LEU A 170 23.60 -28.92 -14.93
CA LEU A 170 22.75 -27.80 -15.31
C LEU A 170 23.57 -26.54 -15.65
N SER A 171 24.32 -26.57 -16.75
CA SER A 171 25.30 -25.53 -17.11
C SER A 171 24.71 -24.12 -17.31
N ASN A 172 23.39 -24.01 -17.53
CA ASN A 172 22.69 -22.74 -17.68
C ASN A 172 22.07 -22.19 -16.39
N LEU A 173 22.17 -22.91 -15.26
CA LEU A 173 21.49 -22.56 -14.02
C LEU A 173 22.06 -21.26 -13.44
N MET A 174 21.20 -20.26 -13.28
CA MET A 174 21.51 -18.96 -12.70
C MET A 174 21.02 -18.83 -11.26
N GLN A 175 19.90 -19.48 -10.93
CA GLN A 175 19.32 -19.46 -9.59
C GLN A 175 18.97 -20.86 -9.12
N LEU A 176 19.49 -21.21 -7.94
CA LEU A 176 19.15 -22.42 -7.20
C LEU A 176 18.58 -22.01 -5.84
N ASP A 177 17.30 -22.29 -5.62
CA ASP A 177 16.62 -22.01 -4.36
C ASP A 177 15.94 -23.27 -3.83
N LEU A 178 16.47 -23.78 -2.71
CA LEU A 178 15.98 -24.97 -2.03
C LEU A 178 15.68 -24.67 -0.55
N ARG A 179 15.50 -23.40 -0.18
CA ARG A 179 15.35 -23.00 1.23
C ARG A 179 14.11 -23.63 1.88
N ASN A 180 14.13 -23.75 3.20
CA ASN A 180 12.98 -24.20 4.01
C ASN A 180 12.39 -25.54 3.54
N ASN A 181 13.20 -26.59 3.64
CA ASN A 181 12.86 -27.97 3.28
C ASN A 181 13.53 -28.95 4.27
N ALA A 182 13.44 -30.26 4.02
CA ALA A 182 14.06 -31.33 4.80
C ALA A 182 15.26 -31.99 4.09
N ILE A 183 15.98 -31.26 3.24
CA ILE A 183 17.10 -31.79 2.44
C ILE A 183 18.30 -32.09 3.35
N GLN A 184 18.89 -33.27 3.17
CA GLN A 184 19.96 -33.81 4.02
C GLN A 184 21.19 -34.22 3.20
N GLY A 185 22.31 -34.48 3.88
CA GLY A 185 23.57 -34.87 3.24
C GLY A 185 24.42 -33.68 2.78
N PRO A 186 25.57 -33.92 2.15
CA PRO A 186 26.51 -32.87 1.78
C PRO A 186 26.12 -32.15 0.49
N ILE A 187 26.56 -30.88 0.39
CA ILE A 187 26.56 -30.14 -0.87
C ILE A 187 27.46 -30.90 -1.86
N PRO A 188 27.02 -31.15 -3.12
CA PRO A 188 27.81 -31.86 -4.12
C PRO A 188 29.21 -31.26 -4.29
N MET A 189 30.24 -32.11 -4.29
CA MET A 189 31.64 -31.66 -4.33
C MET A 189 31.99 -30.93 -5.63
N ASP A 190 31.25 -31.16 -6.71
CA ASP A 190 31.45 -30.56 -8.05
C ASP A 190 30.47 -29.42 -8.36
N LEU A 191 29.81 -28.82 -7.37
CA LEU A 191 28.86 -27.72 -7.58
C LEU A 191 29.47 -26.54 -8.36
N GLY A 192 30.78 -26.36 -8.26
CA GLY A 192 31.56 -25.40 -9.04
C GLY A 192 31.42 -25.47 -10.56
N ARG A 193 30.88 -26.56 -11.12
CA ARG A 193 30.60 -26.67 -12.57
C ARG A 193 29.51 -25.72 -13.06
N LEU A 194 28.66 -25.22 -12.16
CA LEU A 194 27.58 -24.29 -12.47
C LEU A 194 28.10 -22.86 -12.66
N LYS A 195 28.83 -22.60 -13.75
CA LYS A 195 29.55 -21.33 -13.96
C LYS A 195 28.65 -20.09 -14.07
N LYS A 196 27.36 -20.27 -14.41
CA LYS A 196 26.38 -19.18 -14.53
C LYS A 196 25.59 -18.91 -13.24
N LEU A 197 25.85 -19.66 -12.16
CA LEU A 197 25.08 -19.56 -10.93
C LEU A 197 25.38 -18.23 -10.20
N ASN A 198 24.33 -17.44 -10.00
CA ASN A 198 24.38 -16.13 -9.34
C ASN A 198 23.86 -16.17 -7.91
N ARG A 199 22.87 -17.04 -7.64
CA ARG A 199 22.25 -17.20 -6.31
C ARG A 199 22.14 -18.67 -5.94
N ALA A 200 22.65 -19.02 -4.75
CA ALA A 200 22.55 -20.35 -4.17
C ALA A 200 21.96 -20.25 -2.76
N LEU A 201 20.66 -20.51 -2.66
CA LEU A 201 19.87 -20.32 -1.44
C LEU A 201 19.45 -21.70 -0.91
N LEU A 202 20.14 -22.17 0.12
CA LEU A 202 20.02 -23.53 0.66
C LEU A 202 19.66 -23.53 2.15
N SER A 203 19.16 -22.42 2.68
CA SER A 203 18.93 -22.24 4.11
C SER A 203 17.76 -23.06 4.67
N HIS A 204 17.69 -23.21 6.00
CA HIS A 204 16.62 -23.96 6.68
C HIS A 204 16.46 -25.39 6.13
N ASN A 205 17.52 -26.17 6.23
CA ASN A 205 17.55 -27.58 5.80
C ASN A 205 18.37 -28.43 6.80
N LEU A 206 18.63 -29.69 6.45
CA LEU A 206 19.42 -30.64 7.24
C LEU A 206 20.78 -30.96 6.57
N ILE A 207 21.32 -30.03 5.76
CA ILE A 207 22.56 -30.23 4.99
C ILE A 207 23.74 -30.39 5.95
N THR A 208 24.56 -31.41 5.71
CA THR A 208 25.74 -31.77 6.54
C THR A 208 27.04 -31.64 5.75
N GLY A 209 28.18 -31.96 6.37
CA GLY A 209 29.49 -31.93 5.69
C GLY A 209 30.15 -30.56 5.71
N ARG A 210 31.19 -30.38 4.90
CA ARG A 210 31.98 -29.13 4.79
C ARG A 210 31.55 -28.36 3.54
N ILE A 211 31.78 -27.04 3.55
CA ILE A 211 31.58 -26.18 2.37
C ILE A 211 32.58 -26.61 1.27
N PRO A 212 32.12 -27.10 0.10
CA PRO A 212 33.01 -27.61 -0.97
C PRO A 212 33.88 -26.52 -1.59
N ARG A 213 35.15 -26.85 -1.89
CA ARG A 213 36.09 -25.92 -2.52
C ARG A 213 35.67 -25.52 -3.93
N SER A 214 34.94 -26.37 -4.66
CA SER A 214 34.52 -26.09 -6.03
C SER A 214 33.62 -24.86 -6.15
N ILE A 215 32.92 -24.44 -5.09
CA ILE A 215 32.14 -23.18 -5.07
C ILE A 215 33.02 -21.97 -5.43
N SER A 216 34.32 -22.00 -5.10
CA SER A 216 35.27 -20.94 -5.48
C SER A 216 35.44 -20.78 -6.99
N GLU A 217 35.02 -21.76 -7.79
CA GLU A 217 35.11 -21.70 -9.24
C GLU A 217 33.85 -21.11 -9.91
N ILE A 218 32.87 -20.66 -9.12
CA ILE A 218 31.64 -19.99 -9.57
C ILE A 218 31.88 -18.48 -9.50
N TYR A 219 32.39 -17.91 -10.58
CA TYR A 219 32.82 -16.50 -10.60
C TYR A 219 31.67 -15.50 -10.49
N GLY A 220 30.45 -15.89 -10.88
CA GLY A 220 29.25 -15.03 -10.86
C GLY A 220 28.43 -15.10 -9.56
N LEU A 221 28.83 -15.91 -8.57
CA LEU A 221 28.03 -16.12 -7.36
C LEU A 221 28.02 -14.86 -6.48
N ALA A 222 26.86 -14.20 -6.42
CA ALA A 222 26.65 -12.96 -5.69
C ALA A 222 26.02 -13.20 -4.31
N ASP A 223 25.17 -14.21 -4.18
CA ASP A 223 24.44 -14.52 -2.95
C ASP A 223 24.56 -16.01 -2.60
N LEU A 224 25.10 -16.28 -1.41
CA LEU A 224 25.28 -17.61 -0.86
C LEU A 224 24.67 -17.69 0.55
N ASP A 225 23.49 -18.28 0.63
CA ASP A 225 22.80 -18.54 1.89
C ASP A 225 22.81 -20.03 2.22
N LEU A 226 23.63 -20.40 3.21
CA LEU A 226 23.74 -21.74 3.77
C LEU A 226 23.26 -21.80 5.23
N SER A 227 22.51 -20.80 5.69
CA SER A 227 22.12 -20.68 7.09
C SER A 227 21.14 -21.76 7.54
N LEU A 228 21.04 -21.99 8.85
CA LEU A 228 20.06 -22.91 9.45
C LEU A 228 20.18 -24.32 8.87
N ASN A 229 21.41 -24.84 8.92
CA ASN A 229 21.80 -26.17 8.47
C ASN A 229 22.69 -26.86 9.52
N ARG A 230 23.30 -28.00 9.17
CA ARG A 230 24.21 -28.77 10.03
C ARG A 230 25.63 -28.83 9.44
N LEU A 231 26.06 -27.79 8.72
CA LEU A 231 27.39 -27.72 8.13
C LEU A 231 28.47 -27.68 9.22
N SER A 232 29.62 -28.27 8.94
CA SER A 232 30.72 -28.47 9.88
C SER A 232 32.06 -28.17 9.23
N GLY A 233 33.12 -28.05 10.04
CA GLY A 233 34.45 -27.66 9.59
C GLY A 233 34.67 -26.15 9.65
N SER A 234 35.81 -25.69 9.12
CA SER A 234 36.18 -24.28 9.13
C SER A 234 35.61 -23.49 7.95
N ILE A 235 35.36 -22.19 8.17
CA ILE A 235 35.03 -21.25 7.10
C ILE A 235 36.22 -21.18 6.14
N PRO A 236 36.04 -21.51 4.85
CA PRO A 236 37.14 -21.48 3.90
C PRO A 236 37.57 -20.05 3.54
N ALA A 237 38.87 -19.80 3.54
CA ALA A 237 39.42 -18.47 3.24
C ALA A 237 39.14 -17.97 1.81
N TRP A 238 38.88 -18.88 0.87
CA TRP A 238 38.57 -18.52 -0.52
C TRP A 238 37.22 -17.81 -0.68
N LEU A 239 36.27 -17.95 0.26
CA LEU A 239 34.99 -17.23 0.21
C LEU A 239 35.22 -15.71 0.17
N GLY A 240 36.13 -15.21 1.00
CA GLY A 240 36.50 -13.79 1.03
C GLY A 240 37.28 -13.31 -0.20
N ARG A 241 37.69 -14.20 -1.11
CA ARG A 241 38.39 -13.86 -2.35
C ARG A 241 37.48 -13.88 -3.57
N MET A 242 36.21 -14.24 -3.42
CA MET A 242 35.24 -14.24 -4.50
C MET A 242 34.87 -12.80 -4.83
N ALA A 243 35.16 -12.36 -6.06
CA ALA A 243 35.09 -10.94 -6.44
C ALA A 243 33.67 -10.38 -6.47
N VAL A 244 32.66 -11.22 -6.75
CA VAL A 244 31.26 -10.80 -6.96
C VAL A 244 30.37 -11.18 -5.77
N LEU A 245 30.88 -11.94 -4.80
CA LEU A 245 30.11 -12.39 -3.64
C LEU A 245 29.83 -11.19 -2.72
N ASP A 246 28.56 -10.81 -2.62
CA ASP A 246 28.08 -9.65 -1.87
C ASP A 246 27.40 -10.05 -0.55
N SER A 247 26.65 -11.16 -0.59
CA SER A 247 25.91 -11.69 0.56
C SER A 247 26.41 -13.09 0.92
N LEU A 248 26.87 -13.25 2.16
CA LEU A 248 27.29 -14.53 2.73
C LEU A 248 26.57 -14.77 4.06
N ASN A 249 25.67 -15.76 4.06
CA ASN A 249 24.95 -16.16 5.27
C ASN A 249 25.27 -17.61 5.66
N LEU A 250 26.01 -17.77 6.77
CA LEU A 250 26.39 -19.06 7.35
C LEU A 250 25.79 -19.26 8.75
N LYS A 251 24.82 -18.43 9.14
CA LYS A 251 24.18 -18.45 10.45
C LYS A 251 23.67 -19.83 10.86
N TYR A 252 23.73 -20.15 12.14
CA TYR A 252 23.08 -21.35 12.70
C TYR A 252 23.56 -22.64 12.02
N ASN A 253 24.86 -22.88 12.09
CA ASN A 253 25.52 -24.10 11.62
C ASN A 253 26.46 -24.63 12.73
N ASN A 254 27.20 -25.71 12.45
CA ASN A 254 28.20 -26.29 13.35
C ASN A 254 29.64 -25.98 12.89
N LEU A 255 29.86 -24.79 12.32
CA LEU A 255 31.18 -24.37 11.83
C LEU A 255 32.11 -24.07 13.00
N THR A 256 33.38 -24.46 12.87
CA THR A 256 34.42 -24.35 13.91
C THR A 256 35.69 -23.67 13.38
N GLY A 257 36.68 -23.43 14.24
CA GLY A 257 37.94 -22.80 13.84
C GLY A 257 37.87 -21.28 13.78
N ASN A 258 38.90 -20.64 13.22
CA ASN A 258 39.03 -19.18 13.18
C ASN A 258 38.30 -18.57 11.99
N ILE A 259 37.80 -17.34 12.14
CA ILE A 259 37.30 -16.54 11.02
C ILE A 259 38.49 -16.16 10.12
N PRO A 260 38.48 -16.47 8.82
CA PRO A 260 39.54 -16.06 7.91
C PRO A 260 39.58 -14.54 7.74
N TRP A 261 40.78 -13.97 7.76
CA TRP A 261 40.99 -12.53 7.53
C TRP A 261 40.50 -12.08 6.15
N THR A 262 40.53 -12.96 5.16
CA THR A 262 40.02 -12.68 3.81
C THR A 262 38.51 -12.45 3.80
N VAL A 263 37.74 -13.10 4.68
CA VAL A 263 36.28 -12.96 4.72
C VAL A 263 35.87 -11.61 5.33
N LEU A 264 36.54 -11.18 6.41
CA LEU A 264 36.28 -9.87 7.02
C LEU A 264 37.02 -8.71 6.34
N GLY A 265 37.92 -9.00 5.40
CA GLY A 265 38.57 -8.02 4.53
C GLY A 265 38.00 -7.98 3.11
N SER A 266 36.86 -8.65 2.86
CA SER A 266 36.20 -8.64 1.55
C SER A 266 35.37 -7.37 1.34
N ARG A 267 34.80 -7.22 0.14
CA ARG A 267 33.85 -6.15 -0.22
C ARG A 267 32.38 -6.56 -0.06
N MET A 268 32.10 -7.61 0.73
CA MET A 268 30.73 -8.08 0.96
C MET A 268 29.92 -7.05 1.74
N SER A 269 28.69 -6.80 1.30
CA SER A 269 27.76 -5.93 2.03
C SER A 269 27.14 -6.63 3.24
N HIS A 270 26.87 -7.94 3.14
CA HIS A 270 26.15 -8.70 4.18
C HIS A 270 26.91 -9.96 4.56
N VAL A 271 27.32 -10.05 5.83
CA VAL A 271 28.01 -11.23 6.36
C VAL A 271 27.40 -11.65 7.70
N ASP A 272 26.76 -12.82 7.73
CA ASP A 272 26.21 -13.41 8.96
C ASP A 272 26.90 -14.75 9.26
N LEU A 273 27.74 -14.75 10.29
CA LEU A 273 28.46 -15.93 10.79
C LEU A 273 27.94 -16.34 12.18
N SER A 274 26.80 -15.80 12.60
CA SER A 274 26.29 -15.95 13.96
C SER A 274 25.87 -17.38 14.28
N ARG A 275 25.78 -17.72 15.57
CA ARG A 275 25.28 -19.01 16.06
C ARG A 275 26.04 -20.21 15.45
N ASN A 276 27.35 -20.15 15.53
CA ASN A 276 28.27 -21.23 15.16
C ASN A 276 29.18 -21.55 16.35
N ALA A 277 30.19 -22.42 16.14
CA ALA A 277 31.22 -22.74 17.13
C ALA A 277 32.58 -22.13 16.74
N LEU A 278 32.58 -20.97 16.07
CA LEU A 278 33.80 -20.28 15.63
C LEU A 278 34.59 -19.79 16.84
N SER A 279 35.91 -19.85 16.78
CA SER A 279 36.81 -19.53 17.89
C SER A 279 37.99 -18.67 17.43
N GLY A 280 38.88 -18.31 18.35
CA GLY A 280 40.03 -17.46 18.01
C GLY A 280 39.72 -15.96 18.08
N ARG A 281 40.64 -15.13 17.61
CA ARG A 281 40.50 -13.66 17.62
C ARG A 281 39.81 -13.20 16.34
N ILE A 282 39.05 -12.11 16.41
CA ILE A 282 38.57 -11.40 15.22
C ILE A 282 39.80 -10.86 14.47
N PRO A 283 40.03 -11.24 13.20
CA PRO A 283 41.13 -10.71 12.39
C PRO A 283 41.14 -9.18 12.30
N ASN A 284 42.34 -8.58 12.29
CA ASN A 284 42.55 -7.15 12.06
C ASN A 284 42.67 -6.87 10.56
N SER A 285 41.58 -7.07 9.82
CA SER A 285 41.54 -7.00 8.34
C SER A 285 40.53 -6.00 7.78
N PHE A 286 39.84 -5.25 8.64
CA PHE A 286 38.98 -4.14 8.23
C PHE A 286 39.84 -2.98 7.70
N GLY A 287 39.54 -2.50 6.49
CA GLY A 287 40.23 -1.37 5.84
C GLY A 287 39.23 -0.29 5.39
N GLU A 288 39.73 0.81 4.83
CA GLU A 288 38.88 1.93 4.34
C GLU A 288 37.91 1.51 3.21
N ASP A 289 38.26 0.46 2.46
CA ASP A 289 37.46 -0.14 1.39
C ASP A 289 36.37 -1.12 1.90
N SER A 290 36.29 -1.38 3.21
CA SER A 290 35.29 -2.31 3.79
C SER A 290 33.90 -1.66 3.83
N TYR A 291 32.91 -2.31 3.21
CA TYR A 291 31.54 -1.76 2.99
C TYR A 291 30.43 -2.63 3.63
N PHE A 292 30.66 -3.13 4.85
CA PHE A 292 29.70 -4.01 5.53
C PHE A 292 28.44 -3.25 5.95
N ILE A 293 27.33 -3.41 5.23
CA ILE A 293 26.00 -2.96 5.66
C ILE A 293 25.55 -3.75 6.90
N SER A 294 25.78 -5.06 6.91
CA SER A 294 25.42 -5.94 8.03
C SER A 294 26.54 -6.94 8.33
N LEU A 295 26.97 -6.99 9.59
CA LEU A 295 27.94 -7.96 10.09
C LEU A 295 27.46 -8.58 11.41
N ASP A 296 27.13 -9.87 11.40
CA ASP A 296 26.75 -10.60 12.61
C ASP A 296 27.77 -11.70 12.94
N LEU A 297 28.47 -11.55 14.07
CA LEU A 297 29.40 -12.54 14.61
C LEU A 297 28.91 -13.10 15.95
N SER A 298 27.67 -12.83 16.34
CA SER A 298 27.14 -13.15 17.65
C SER A 298 27.01 -14.66 17.89
N TYR A 299 26.92 -15.08 19.16
CA TYR A 299 26.75 -16.48 19.55
C TYR A 299 27.83 -17.42 18.96
N ASN A 300 29.10 -17.06 19.18
CA ASN A 300 30.26 -17.87 18.83
C ASN A 300 31.21 -17.98 20.06
N ASN A 301 32.37 -18.64 19.88
CA ASN A 301 33.43 -18.80 20.90
C ASN A 301 34.62 -17.85 20.66
N LEU A 302 34.40 -16.64 20.12
CA LEU A 302 35.46 -15.68 19.81
C LEU A 302 36.07 -15.08 21.08
N ARG A 303 37.38 -14.77 21.02
CA ARG A 303 38.19 -14.31 22.16
C ARG A 303 39.10 -13.13 21.81
N GLY A 304 39.48 -12.34 22.81
CA GLY A 304 40.44 -11.24 22.66
C GLY A 304 39.79 -9.88 22.41
N SER A 305 40.58 -8.88 22.05
CA SER A 305 40.09 -7.51 21.85
C SER A 305 39.44 -7.31 20.49
N VAL A 306 38.37 -6.52 20.42
CA VAL A 306 37.82 -6.05 19.14
C VAL A 306 38.89 -5.26 18.38
N PRO A 307 39.18 -5.56 17.10
CA PRO A 307 40.22 -4.89 16.32
C PRO A 307 39.96 -3.39 16.19
N LYS A 308 40.99 -2.57 16.42
CA LYS A 308 40.88 -1.11 16.23
C LYS A 308 40.57 -0.73 14.78
N SER A 309 41.02 -1.53 13.82
CA SER A 309 40.80 -1.28 12.40
C SER A 309 39.32 -1.33 12.00
N MET A 310 38.45 -1.94 12.83
CA MET A 310 36.99 -1.89 12.62
C MET A 310 36.44 -0.45 12.68
N ALA A 311 37.16 0.51 13.30
CA ALA A 311 36.83 1.94 13.21
C ALA A 311 36.91 2.52 11.79
N LEU A 312 37.66 1.90 10.90
CA LEU A 312 37.88 2.36 9.52
C LEU A 312 36.73 1.98 8.59
N VAL A 313 35.75 1.20 9.06
CA VAL A 313 34.55 0.86 8.29
C VAL A 313 33.65 2.09 8.23
N ASN A 314 33.49 2.65 7.02
CA ASN A 314 32.79 3.91 6.79
C ASN A 314 31.27 3.82 7.01
N TYR A 315 30.69 2.62 6.87
CA TYR A 315 29.25 2.38 6.98
C TYR A 315 29.01 0.98 7.56
N ILE A 316 28.28 0.89 8.68
CA ILE A 316 27.72 -0.35 9.21
C ILE A 316 26.31 -0.09 9.74
N GLY A 317 25.30 -0.69 9.11
CA GLY A 317 23.89 -0.56 9.50
C GLY A 317 23.53 -1.51 10.65
N TYR A 318 24.16 -2.68 10.70
CA TYR A 318 23.95 -3.68 11.75
C TYR A 318 25.27 -4.36 12.13
N LEU A 319 25.60 -4.33 13.42
CA LEU A 319 26.73 -5.07 13.99
C LEU A 319 26.29 -5.78 15.27
N ASP A 320 26.40 -7.10 15.28
CA ASP A 320 26.22 -7.89 16.52
C ASP A 320 27.46 -8.74 16.81
N LEU A 321 28.11 -8.46 17.94
CA LEU A 321 29.24 -9.23 18.47
C LEU A 321 28.88 -9.96 19.78
N SER A 322 27.63 -9.89 20.20
CA SER A 322 27.14 -10.37 21.49
C SER A 322 27.32 -11.89 21.64
N HIS A 323 27.21 -12.38 22.88
CA HIS A 323 27.27 -13.82 23.17
C HIS A 323 28.56 -14.52 22.70
N ASN A 324 29.68 -13.78 22.70
CA ASN A 324 31.04 -14.27 22.59
C ASN A 324 31.77 -14.03 23.93
N ASN A 325 31.70 -15.01 24.84
CA ASN A 325 32.03 -14.83 26.26
C ASN A 325 33.48 -14.39 26.57
N CYS A 326 34.38 -14.41 25.60
CA CYS A 326 35.81 -14.07 25.76
C CYS A 326 36.25 -12.84 24.97
N LEU A 327 35.33 -12.08 24.34
CA LEU A 327 35.64 -10.78 23.74
C LEU A 327 35.72 -9.70 24.82
N CYS A 328 36.75 -8.86 24.76
CA CYS A 328 36.96 -7.75 25.71
C CYS A 328 37.42 -6.46 25.02
N GLY A 329 37.42 -5.32 25.72
CA GLY A 329 37.87 -4.04 25.17
C GLY A 329 36.72 -3.13 24.74
N ARG A 330 37.01 -1.86 24.42
CA ARG A 330 35.99 -0.89 23.98
C ARG A 330 35.74 -1.04 22.48
N MET A 331 34.49 -0.88 22.05
CA MET A 331 34.16 -0.69 20.63
C MET A 331 34.98 0.49 20.10
N PRO A 332 35.64 0.36 18.93
CA PRO A 332 36.40 1.46 18.34
C PRO A 332 35.51 2.69 18.11
N ARG A 333 36.03 3.89 18.37
CA ARG A 333 35.30 5.14 18.13
C ARG A 333 35.40 5.51 16.65
N GLY A 334 34.27 5.54 15.95
CA GLY A 334 34.13 5.93 14.54
C GLY A 334 32.67 6.29 14.26
N VAL A 335 32.40 6.99 13.15
CA VAL A 335 31.07 7.53 12.77
C VAL A 335 29.96 6.46 12.80
N ALA A 336 30.31 5.19 12.54
CA ALA A 336 29.39 4.07 12.45
C ALA A 336 29.09 3.33 13.80
N PHE A 337 29.69 3.70 14.93
CA PHE A 337 29.62 2.92 16.18
C PHE A 337 29.00 3.65 17.39
N ASN A 338 28.37 4.81 17.17
CA ASN A 338 27.94 5.72 18.25
C ASN A 338 26.74 5.23 19.11
N HIS A 339 26.13 4.09 18.79
CA HIS A 339 24.89 3.61 19.43
C HIS A 339 24.97 2.21 20.09
N LEU A 340 26.15 1.60 20.21
CA LEU A 340 26.30 0.24 20.77
C LEU A 340 26.76 0.25 22.25
N GLN A 341 26.19 -0.66 23.06
CA GLN A 341 26.57 -0.83 24.49
C GLN A 341 28.05 -1.22 24.65
N PRO A 342 28.74 -0.74 25.70
CA PRO A 342 30.14 -1.06 25.94
C PRO A 342 30.36 -2.55 26.29
N LEU A 343 31.29 -3.19 25.60
CA LEU A 343 31.84 -4.51 25.96
C LEU A 343 32.62 -4.41 27.29
N LYS A 344 32.70 -5.53 28.03
CA LYS A 344 33.39 -5.59 29.34
C LYS A 344 34.87 -5.12 29.23
N PRO A 345 35.37 -4.33 30.19
CA PRO A 345 36.77 -3.88 30.20
C PRO A 345 37.71 -5.08 30.38
N CYS A 346 38.82 -5.13 29.61
CA CYS A 346 39.84 -6.18 29.79
C CYS A 346 40.55 -5.96 31.14
N SER A 347 40.26 -6.78 32.15
CA SER A 347 41.07 -6.84 33.36
C SER A 347 42.39 -7.56 33.05
N ARG A 348 43.50 -6.95 33.48
CA ARG A 348 44.80 -7.62 33.56
C ARG A 348 44.66 -8.85 34.45
N ALA A 349 45.35 -9.92 34.06
CA ALA A 349 45.47 -11.14 34.83
C ALA A 349 45.76 -10.85 36.32
N SER A 350 44.77 -11.12 37.17
CA SER A 350 44.97 -11.35 38.59
C SER A 350 44.00 -12.45 39.00
N GLY A 351 44.56 -13.56 39.48
CA GLY A 351 43.84 -14.77 39.83
C GLY A 351 42.65 -14.49 40.77
N ARG A 352 41.45 -14.61 40.21
CA ARG A 352 40.29 -15.13 40.92
C ARG A 352 39.70 -16.21 40.03
N MET A 353 39.87 -17.46 40.45
CA MET A 353 39.20 -18.61 39.86
C MET A 353 37.69 -18.40 39.97
N HIS A 354 37.09 -17.81 38.94
CA HIS A 354 35.63 -17.70 38.82
C HIS A 354 35.08 -18.91 38.06
N ALA A 355 34.51 -19.84 38.85
CA ALA A 355 33.26 -20.58 38.64
C ALA A 355 32.89 -21.21 37.27
N HIS A 356 33.78 -21.27 36.28
CA HIS A 356 33.59 -22.12 35.08
C HIS A 356 34.43 -23.40 35.12
N GLY A 357 35.48 -23.44 35.96
CA GLY A 357 36.23 -24.66 36.25
C GLY A 357 35.51 -25.62 37.22
N PHE A 358 34.43 -25.18 37.86
CA PHE A 358 33.66 -26.04 38.77
C PHE A 358 32.72 -27.01 38.02
N VAL A 359 32.37 -26.71 36.76
CA VAL A 359 31.45 -27.53 35.97
C VAL A 359 32.15 -28.73 35.32
N GLN A 360 33.46 -28.66 35.11
CA GLN A 360 34.27 -29.78 34.64
C GLN A 360 34.95 -30.57 35.77
N LYS A 361 34.95 -30.04 37.00
CA LYS A 361 35.50 -30.71 38.19
C LYS A 361 34.43 -31.32 39.12
N LEU A 362 33.21 -31.46 38.62
CA LEU A 362 32.10 -32.16 39.28
C LEU A 362 31.83 -33.51 38.60
N VAL A 363 32.90 -34.23 38.29
CA VAL A 363 32.87 -35.67 38.02
C VAL A 363 33.18 -36.33 39.36
N GLY A 364 32.13 -36.51 40.14
CA GLY A 364 32.18 -37.10 41.47
C GLY A 364 30.82 -36.90 42.10
N GLU A 365 30.10 -38.01 42.26
CA GLU A 365 28.78 -38.15 42.89
C GLU A 365 28.51 -37.07 43.94
N LEU A 366 27.64 -36.10 43.62
CA LEU A 366 27.12 -35.15 44.59
C LEU A 366 25.61 -35.31 44.67
N CYS A 367 25.16 -35.83 45.81
CA CYS A 367 23.77 -35.77 46.26
C CYS A 367 23.42 -34.29 46.55
N PHE A 368 22.76 -33.63 45.60
CA PHE A 368 22.12 -32.33 45.86
C PHE A 368 20.96 -32.54 46.85
N LEU A 369 20.87 -31.70 47.88
CA LEU A 369 19.82 -31.77 48.91
C LEU A 369 18.45 -31.28 48.41
N ASP A 370 18.42 -30.30 47.50
CA ASP A 370 17.20 -29.75 46.90
C ASP A 370 17.44 -29.27 45.46
N SER A 371 16.35 -28.87 44.80
CA SER A 371 16.33 -28.45 43.40
C SER A 371 16.61 -26.96 43.15
N SER A 372 16.73 -26.17 44.23
CA SER A 372 16.91 -24.72 44.16
C SER A 372 18.14 -24.23 43.35
N PRO A 373 19.29 -24.96 43.30
CA PRO A 373 20.42 -24.56 42.46
C PRO A 373 20.09 -24.65 40.98
N PHE A 374 19.29 -25.64 40.57
CA PHE A 374 18.84 -25.77 39.19
C PHE A 374 17.91 -24.61 38.79
N ALA A 375 17.01 -24.19 39.67
CA ALA A 375 16.16 -23.02 39.42
C ALA A 375 16.98 -21.73 39.22
N LYS A 376 17.99 -21.48 40.06
CA LYS A 376 18.89 -20.32 39.91
C LYS A 376 19.71 -20.35 38.61
N LEU A 377 20.12 -21.55 38.19
CA LEU A 377 20.82 -21.74 36.91
C LEU A 377 19.88 -21.48 35.72
N LEU A 378 18.62 -21.93 35.80
CA LEU A 378 17.61 -21.63 34.79
C LEU A 378 17.29 -20.13 34.71
N ASP A 379 17.24 -19.41 35.84
CA ASP A 379 17.09 -17.94 35.85
C ASP A 379 18.30 -17.23 35.23
N SER A 380 19.49 -17.79 35.38
CA SER A 380 20.66 -17.30 34.65
C SER A 380 20.52 -17.49 33.14
N CYS A 381 19.94 -18.61 32.69
CA CYS A 381 19.66 -18.87 31.27
C CYS A 381 18.61 -17.92 30.70
N VAL A 382 17.57 -17.60 31.47
CA VAL A 382 16.55 -16.61 31.09
C VAL A 382 17.18 -15.23 30.90
N ARG A 383 18.06 -14.81 31.82
CA ARG A 383 18.77 -13.52 31.72
C ARG A 383 19.73 -13.46 30.53
N SER A 384 20.36 -14.58 30.17
CA SER A 384 21.25 -14.67 29.00
C SER A 384 20.53 -15.08 27.71
N LYS A 385 19.20 -15.28 27.74
CA LYS A 385 18.38 -15.83 26.63
C LYS A 385 19.01 -17.08 25.97
N SER A 386 19.66 -17.93 26.75
CA SER A 386 20.40 -19.11 26.27
C SER A 386 19.59 -20.41 26.45
N GLY A 387 18.86 -20.81 25.40
CA GLY A 387 18.16 -22.10 25.42
C GLY A 387 19.07 -23.32 25.35
N ILE A 388 20.31 -23.17 24.87
CA ILE A 388 21.31 -24.25 24.87
C ILE A 388 21.72 -24.60 26.30
N ASP A 389 21.96 -23.59 27.13
CA ASP A 389 22.31 -23.82 28.53
C ASP A 389 21.09 -24.33 29.31
N ALA A 390 19.88 -23.86 29.00
CA ALA A 390 18.63 -24.44 29.50
C ALA A 390 18.52 -25.95 29.15
N ARG A 391 18.83 -26.37 27.90
CA ARG A 391 18.88 -27.80 27.51
C ARG A 391 19.96 -28.58 28.25
N ARG A 392 21.14 -28.01 28.47
CA ARG A 392 22.22 -28.66 29.24
C ARG A 392 21.82 -28.87 30.70
N ILE A 393 21.19 -27.87 31.30
CA ILE A 393 20.67 -27.94 32.67
C ILE A 393 19.53 -28.95 32.74
N HIS A 394 18.58 -28.92 31.79
CA HIS A 394 17.50 -29.89 31.69
C HIS A 394 18.01 -31.33 31.56
N ALA A 395 19.00 -31.58 30.69
CA ALA A 395 19.62 -32.90 30.54
C ALA A 395 20.30 -33.41 31.84
N ARG A 396 20.78 -32.49 32.68
CA ARG A 396 21.31 -32.84 34.02
C ARG A 396 20.21 -33.09 35.02
N ILE A 397 19.14 -32.27 35.02
CA ILE A 397 17.95 -32.47 35.86
C ILE A 397 17.36 -33.86 35.61
N ILE A 398 17.26 -34.30 34.35
CA ILE A 398 16.78 -35.65 33.97
C ILE A 398 17.61 -36.77 34.62
N LYS A 399 18.91 -36.55 34.88
CA LYS A 399 19.80 -37.53 35.51
C LYS A 399 19.78 -37.47 37.05
N THR A 400 18.93 -36.63 37.64
CA THR A 400 18.79 -36.48 39.10
C THR A 400 17.41 -36.90 39.58
N GLN A 401 17.25 -37.04 40.90
CA GLN A 401 15.97 -37.35 41.54
C GLN A 401 14.90 -36.25 41.35
N PHE A 402 15.28 -35.03 40.96
CA PHE A 402 14.38 -33.88 40.78
C PHE A 402 13.68 -33.84 39.40
N SER A 403 13.93 -34.84 38.55
CA SER A 403 13.38 -34.88 37.18
C SER A 403 11.85 -34.92 37.13
N SER A 404 11.19 -35.42 38.16
CA SER A 404 9.73 -35.49 38.32
C SER A 404 9.14 -34.37 39.18
N GLU A 405 9.96 -33.43 39.67
CA GLU A 405 9.50 -32.37 40.56
C GLU A 405 8.78 -31.24 39.78
N ILE A 406 7.52 -30.98 40.12
CA ILE A 406 6.65 -30.02 39.44
C ILE A 406 7.26 -28.60 39.43
N PHE A 407 7.89 -28.18 40.54
CA PHE A 407 8.50 -26.85 40.66
C PHE A 407 9.59 -26.62 39.59
N ILE A 408 10.47 -27.60 39.40
CA ILE A 408 11.54 -27.52 38.39
C ILE A 408 11.03 -27.67 36.98
N GLN A 409 10.05 -28.55 36.76
CA GLN A 409 9.41 -28.70 35.46
C GLN A 409 8.70 -27.40 35.03
N ASN A 410 8.00 -26.71 35.94
CA ASN A 410 7.41 -25.39 35.67
C ASN A 410 8.48 -24.34 35.33
N ARG A 411 9.60 -24.32 36.07
CA ARG A 411 10.72 -23.41 35.79
C ARG A 411 11.38 -23.72 34.45
N LEU A 412 11.43 -24.98 34.03
CA LEU A 412 11.93 -25.39 32.71
C LEU A 412 11.01 -24.88 31.60
N VAL A 413 9.68 -25.01 31.74
CA VAL A 413 8.70 -24.48 30.79
C VAL A 413 8.88 -22.96 30.62
N ASP A 414 8.94 -22.21 31.73
CA ASP A 414 9.17 -20.75 31.73
C ASP A 414 10.53 -20.39 31.09
N ALA A 415 11.59 -21.12 31.46
CA ALA A 415 12.94 -20.87 30.93
C ALA A 415 13.03 -21.12 29.42
N TYR A 416 12.45 -22.21 28.92
CA TYR A 416 12.39 -22.49 27.49
C TYR A 416 11.55 -21.47 26.74
N GLY A 417 10.39 -21.10 27.29
CA GLY A 417 9.51 -20.07 26.76
C GLY A 417 10.19 -18.72 26.60
N LYS A 418 10.82 -18.21 27.68
CA LYS A 418 11.55 -16.93 27.66
C LYS A 418 12.81 -16.96 26.79
N CYS A 419 13.37 -18.14 26.51
CA CYS A 419 14.51 -18.33 25.60
C CYS A 419 14.10 -18.54 24.12
N GLY A 420 12.81 -18.55 23.77
CA GLY A 420 12.36 -18.73 22.39
C GLY A 420 12.16 -20.16 21.92
N TYR A 421 12.19 -21.15 22.82
CA TYR A 421 12.06 -22.58 22.51
C TYR A 421 10.70 -23.12 22.96
N PHE A 422 9.61 -22.61 22.38
CA PHE A 422 8.24 -22.97 22.78
C PHE A 422 7.91 -24.46 22.55
N GLU A 423 8.45 -25.08 21.50
CA GLU A 423 8.30 -26.54 21.25
C GLU A 423 8.91 -27.39 22.36
N ASP A 424 10.05 -26.98 22.91
CA ASP A 424 10.68 -27.69 24.02
C ASP A 424 9.91 -27.44 25.32
N ALA A 425 9.42 -26.21 25.53
CA ALA A 425 8.53 -25.88 26.64
C ALA A 425 7.26 -26.75 26.60
N ARG A 426 6.66 -26.91 25.41
CA ARG A 426 5.50 -27.78 25.17
C ARG A 426 5.79 -29.23 25.46
N LYS A 427 6.92 -29.76 24.98
CA LYS A 427 7.35 -31.14 25.26
C LYS A 427 7.60 -31.40 26.75
N VAL A 428 8.16 -30.43 27.46
CA VAL A 428 8.33 -30.53 28.93
C VAL A 428 6.96 -30.63 29.58
N PHE A 429 6.04 -29.73 29.24
CA PHE A 429 4.67 -29.70 29.74
C PHE A 429 3.89 -31.00 29.47
N ASP A 430 3.96 -31.52 28.24
CA ASP A 430 3.28 -32.75 27.84
C ASP A 430 3.79 -33.98 28.62
N ARG A 431 5.08 -33.99 28.98
CA ARG A 431 5.72 -35.08 29.74
C ARG A 431 5.59 -34.94 31.25
N MET A 432 4.96 -33.88 31.77
CA MET A 432 4.74 -33.72 33.21
C MET A 432 3.74 -34.77 33.70
N PRO A 433 4.10 -35.61 34.70
CA PRO A 433 3.20 -36.64 35.23
C PRO A 433 2.05 -36.06 36.06
N GLN A 434 2.27 -34.91 36.70
CA GLN A 434 1.24 -34.12 37.37
C GLN A 434 1.41 -32.65 36.99
N ARG A 435 0.30 -32.02 36.62
CA ARG A 435 0.24 -30.61 36.19
C ARG A 435 -0.63 -29.85 37.18
N ASN A 436 -0.17 -28.67 37.58
CA ASN A 436 -0.96 -27.74 38.38
C ASN A 436 -1.25 -26.47 37.58
N THR A 437 -2.07 -25.58 38.12
CA THR A 437 -2.47 -24.33 37.45
C THR A 437 -1.27 -23.50 36.99
N PHE A 438 -0.16 -23.49 37.76
CA PHE A 438 1.09 -22.83 37.34
C PHE A 438 1.75 -23.48 36.11
N SER A 439 1.69 -24.80 35.97
CA SER A 439 2.18 -25.51 34.77
C SER A 439 1.42 -25.05 33.53
N TYR A 440 0.10 -24.96 33.63
CA TYR A 440 -0.78 -24.52 32.53
C TYR A 440 -0.57 -23.04 32.22
N ASN A 441 -0.51 -22.17 33.23
CA ASN A 441 -0.25 -20.74 33.05
C ASN A 441 1.10 -20.45 32.40
N ALA A 442 2.15 -21.20 32.78
CA ALA A 442 3.46 -21.07 32.18
C ALA A 442 3.45 -21.42 30.69
N VAL A 443 2.79 -22.51 30.28
CA VAL A 443 2.71 -22.88 28.86
C VAL A 443 1.76 -21.98 28.07
N LEU A 444 0.64 -21.54 28.66
CA LEU A 444 -0.30 -20.59 28.04
C LEU A 444 0.40 -19.28 27.70
N SER A 445 1.11 -18.67 28.66
CA SER A 445 1.86 -17.43 28.43
C SER A 445 2.91 -17.56 27.32
N VAL A 446 3.50 -18.75 27.16
CA VAL A 446 4.45 -19.04 26.08
C VAL A 446 3.72 -19.14 24.75
N LEU A 447 2.67 -19.94 24.66
CA LEU A 447 1.93 -20.16 23.41
C LEU A 447 1.29 -18.86 22.90
N THR A 448 0.69 -18.07 23.79
CA THR A 448 0.10 -16.78 23.41
C THR A 448 1.16 -15.80 22.93
N LYS A 449 2.33 -15.73 23.58
CA LYS A 449 3.43 -14.85 23.16
C LYS A 449 4.01 -15.17 21.78
N PHE A 450 3.92 -16.43 21.33
CA PHE A 450 4.40 -16.87 20.02
C PHE A 450 3.29 -17.00 18.96
N GLY A 451 2.08 -16.49 19.24
CA GLY A 451 0.96 -16.48 18.30
C GLY A 451 0.35 -17.86 18.02
N LYS A 452 0.62 -18.88 18.86
CA LYS A 452 0.02 -20.23 18.75
C LYS A 452 -1.33 -20.28 19.47
N LEU A 453 -2.27 -19.48 18.99
CA LEU A 453 -3.54 -19.21 19.67
C LEU A 453 -4.46 -20.43 19.74
N ASP A 454 -4.53 -21.26 18.69
CA ASP A 454 -5.36 -22.47 18.68
C ASP A 454 -4.86 -23.51 19.70
N GLU A 455 -3.54 -23.66 19.81
CA GLU A 455 -2.92 -24.51 20.83
C GLU A 455 -3.15 -23.94 22.23
N ALA A 456 -3.01 -22.62 22.41
CA ALA A 456 -3.31 -21.97 23.68
C ALA A 456 -4.77 -22.19 24.12
N PHE A 457 -5.72 -22.07 23.18
CA PHE A 457 -7.14 -22.36 23.44
C PHE A 457 -7.37 -23.82 23.87
N ASN A 458 -6.77 -24.77 23.15
CA ASN A 458 -6.87 -26.19 23.50
C ASN A 458 -6.30 -26.49 24.90
N VAL A 459 -5.19 -25.85 25.25
CA VAL A 459 -4.59 -25.97 26.59
C VAL A 459 -5.52 -25.41 27.66
N PHE A 460 -6.06 -24.21 27.44
CA PHE A 460 -6.97 -23.56 28.38
C PHE A 460 -8.22 -24.40 28.63
N LYS A 461 -8.82 -24.95 27.56
CA LYS A 461 -9.98 -25.86 27.66
C LYS A 461 -9.67 -27.17 28.40
N SER A 462 -8.40 -27.61 28.38
CA SER A 462 -7.96 -28.80 29.10
C SER A 462 -7.60 -28.55 30.58
N MET A 463 -7.72 -27.32 31.06
CA MET A 463 -7.45 -26.96 32.46
C MET A 463 -8.60 -27.45 33.36
N PRO A 464 -8.31 -28.17 34.45
CA PRO A 464 -9.35 -28.61 35.39
C PRO A 464 -10.04 -27.45 36.09
N GLU A 465 -9.26 -26.47 36.57
CA GLU A 465 -9.74 -25.25 37.24
C GLU A 465 -8.88 -24.06 36.79
N PRO A 466 -9.37 -23.27 35.81
CA PRO A 466 -8.73 -22.01 35.43
C PRO A 466 -8.74 -21.01 36.59
N ASP A 467 -7.60 -20.35 36.82
CA ASP A 467 -7.50 -19.24 37.77
C ASP A 467 -7.52 -17.89 37.06
N GLN A 468 -7.52 -16.81 37.85
CA GLN A 468 -7.47 -15.44 37.35
C GLN A 468 -6.31 -15.20 36.35
N CYS A 469 -5.15 -15.81 36.60
CA CYS A 469 -3.97 -15.68 35.74
C CYS A 469 -4.19 -16.37 34.38
N SER A 470 -4.88 -17.51 34.38
CA SER A 470 -5.24 -18.29 33.17
C SER A 470 -6.12 -17.45 32.25
N TRP A 471 -7.19 -16.85 32.80
CA TRP A 471 -8.13 -15.99 32.07
C TRP A 471 -7.46 -14.73 31.54
N ASN A 472 -6.66 -14.05 32.36
CA ASN A 472 -5.94 -12.86 31.91
C ASN A 472 -4.93 -13.17 30.79
N ALA A 473 -4.27 -14.33 30.84
CA ALA A 473 -3.32 -14.75 29.82
C ALA A 473 -4.00 -15.03 28.47
N ILE A 474 -5.21 -15.62 28.45
CA ILE A 474 -5.93 -15.90 27.21
C ILE A 474 -6.50 -14.61 26.61
N VAL A 475 -7.14 -13.75 27.42
CA VAL A 475 -7.72 -12.48 26.94
C VAL A 475 -6.61 -11.57 26.38
N SER A 476 -5.52 -11.37 27.12
CA SER A 476 -4.39 -10.56 26.66
C SER A 476 -3.68 -11.18 25.46
N GLY A 477 -3.56 -12.50 25.41
CA GLY A 477 -2.87 -13.21 24.34
C GLY A 477 -3.54 -13.06 22.99
N PHE A 478 -4.87 -13.21 22.96
CA PHE A 478 -5.68 -13.05 21.76
C PHE A 478 -5.77 -11.58 21.34
N ALA A 479 -5.90 -10.64 22.29
CA ALA A 479 -5.91 -9.21 21.99
C ALA A 479 -4.58 -8.72 21.37
N GLN A 480 -3.43 -9.23 21.82
CA GLN A 480 -2.12 -8.84 21.27
C GLN A 480 -1.83 -9.35 19.84
N HIS A 481 -2.62 -10.31 19.35
CA HIS A 481 -2.45 -10.93 18.03
C HIS A 481 -3.68 -10.68 17.14
N ASP A 482 -4.37 -9.55 17.36
CA ASP A 482 -5.48 -9.05 16.56
C ASP A 482 -6.70 -9.99 16.45
N ARG A 483 -6.83 -11.00 17.33
CA ARG A 483 -8.02 -11.85 17.46
C ARG A 483 -8.99 -11.26 18.48
N PHE A 484 -9.42 -10.03 18.22
CA PHE A 484 -10.14 -9.19 19.17
C PHE A 484 -11.52 -9.77 19.58
N GLU A 485 -12.27 -10.38 18.65
CA GLU A 485 -13.59 -10.93 18.96
C GLU A 485 -13.52 -12.05 20.00
N GLU A 486 -12.56 -12.95 19.84
CA GLU A 486 -12.34 -14.06 20.78
C GLU A 486 -11.82 -13.54 22.12
N ALA A 487 -10.96 -12.51 22.12
CA ALA A 487 -10.52 -11.87 23.34
C ALA A 487 -11.69 -11.29 24.15
N LEU A 488 -12.64 -10.62 23.48
CA LEU A 488 -13.85 -10.10 24.12
C LEU A 488 -14.78 -11.23 24.58
N ARG A 489 -14.92 -12.31 23.80
CA ARG A 489 -15.68 -13.49 24.24
C ARG A 489 -15.12 -14.07 25.54
N PHE A 490 -13.80 -14.30 25.62
CA PHE A 490 -13.18 -14.80 26.85
C PHE A 490 -13.29 -13.82 28.02
N PHE A 491 -13.31 -12.51 27.76
CA PHE A 491 -13.55 -11.51 28.80
C PHE A 491 -14.98 -11.58 29.35
N VAL A 492 -15.97 -11.76 28.48
CA VAL A 492 -17.37 -11.96 28.88
C VAL A 492 -17.53 -13.27 29.65
N ASP A 493 -16.94 -14.36 29.16
CA ASP A 493 -16.95 -15.66 29.83
C ASP A 493 -16.31 -15.57 31.24
N MET A 494 -15.14 -14.93 31.34
CA MET A 494 -14.47 -14.65 32.61
C MET A 494 -15.37 -13.88 33.58
N HIS A 495 -16.11 -12.88 33.11
CA HIS A 495 -17.04 -12.12 33.95
C HIS A 495 -18.26 -12.97 34.38
N SER A 496 -18.76 -13.84 33.50
CA SER A 496 -19.90 -14.72 33.77
C SER A 496 -19.60 -15.82 34.80
N GLU A 497 -18.33 -16.22 34.90
CA GLU A 497 -17.81 -17.17 35.90
C GLU A 497 -17.43 -16.48 37.23
N ASP A 498 -17.93 -15.27 37.47
CA ASP A 498 -17.74 -14.45 38.70
C ASP A 498 -16.27 -14.15 39.07
N PHE A 499 -15.33 -14.18 38.10
CA PHE A 499 -13.95 -13.76 38.34
C PHE A 499 -13.84 -12.24 38.49
N VAL A 500 -12.94 -11.79 39.38
CA VAL A 500 -12.72 -10.36 39.63
C VAL A 500 -11.98 -9.74 38.45
N LEU A 501 -12.65 -8.88 37.70
CA LEU A 501 -12.02 -8.11 36.63
C LEU A 501 -10.97 -7.16 37.21
N ASN A 502 -9.75 -7.22 36.65
CA ASN A 502 -8.62 -6.39 37.09
C ASN A 502 -8.09 -5.50 35.96
N GLU A 503 -7.08 -4.68 36.30
CA GLU A 503 -6.45 -3.74 35.37
C GLU A 503 -6.02 -4.39 34.04
N TYR A 504 -5.51 -5.62 34.10
CA TYR A 504 -5.07 -6.36 32.90
C TYR A 504 -6.26 -6.85 32.06
N SER A 505 -7.34 -7.32 32.70
CA SER A 505 -8.55 -7.76 32.02
C SER A 505 -9.20 -6.59 31.29
N PHE A 506 -9.39 -5.45 31.98
CA PHE A 506 -9.98 -4.25 31.41
C PHE A 506 -9.12 -3.64 30.30
N GLY A 507 -7.80 -3.52 30.49
CA GLY A 507 -6.90 -2.99 29.47
C GLY A 507 -6.91 -3.82 28.19
N SER A 508 -6.88 -5.15 28.32
CA SER A 508 -6.93 -6.06 27.16
C SER A 508 -8.27 -5.99 26.43
N ALA A 509 -9.39 -5.96 27.17
CA ALA A 509 -10.72 -5.85 26.59
C ALA A 509 -10.95 -4.50 25.92
N LEU A 510 -10.54 -3.39 26.55
CA LEU A 510 -10.60 -2.05 25.92
C LEU A 510 -9.74 -1.98 24.66
N SER A 511 -8.54 -2.58 24.66
CA SER A 511 -7.70 -2.65 23.46
C SER A 511 -8.37 -3.45 22.33
N ALA A 512 -9.09 -4.52 22.67
CA ALA A 512 -9.85 -5.32 21.70
C ALA A 512 -11.08 -4.57 21.16
N CYS A 513 -11.83 -3.86 22.01
CA CYS A 513 -12.90 -2.96 21.56
C CYS A 513 -12.36 -1.86 20.63
N ALA A 514 -11.21 -1.28 20.96
CA ALA A 514 -10.57 -0.25 20.15
C ALA A 514 -10.08 -0.80 18.79
N GLY A 515 -9.63 -2.07 18.76
CA GLY A 515 -9.23 -2.77 17.53
C GLY A 515 -10.41 -3.14 16.62
N LEU A 516 -11.56 -3.52 17.19
CA LEU A 516 -12.79 -3.81 16.44
C LEU A 516 -13.65 -2.58 16.15
N THR A 517 -13.31 -1.43 16.71
CA THR A 517 -14.19 -0.24 16.75
C THR A 517 -15.57 -0.53 17.36
N ASP A 518 -15.67 -1.52 18.26
CA ASP A 518 -16.92 -1.90 18.94
C ASP A 518 -17.24 -0.93 20.09
N LEU A 519 -17.93 0.15 19.73
CA LEU A 519 -18.37 1.17 20.67
C LEU A 519 -19.34 0.63 21.72
N ASN A 520 -20.21 -0.31 21.36
CA ASN A 520 -21.25 -0.79 22.26
C ASN A 520 -20.65 -1.61 23.40
N MET A 521 -19.72 -2.52 23.09
CA MET A 521 -18.98 -3.26 24.10
C MET A 521 -18.09 -2.32 24.93
N GLY A 522 -17.43 -1.35 24.28
CA GLY A 522 -16.62 -0.34 24.97
C GLY A 522 -17.39 0.48 26.01
N ILE A 523 -18.63 0.89 25.70
CA ILE A 523 -19.51 1.61 26.65
C ILE A 523 -19.90 0.72 27.84
N GLN A 524 -20.20 -0.55 27.60
CA GLN A 524 -20.52 -1.50 28.68
C GLN A 524 -19.33 -1.70 29.62
N ILE A 525 -18.13 -1.87 29.07
CA ILE A 525 -16.90 -1.98 29.84
C ILE A 525 -16.63 -0.69 30.63
N HIS A 526 -16.82 0.49 30.02
CA HIS A 526 -16.69 1.76 30.73
C HIS A 526 -17.68 1.89 31.91
N ALA A 527 -18.92 1.45 31.74
CA ALA A 527 -19.90 1.42 32.82
C ALA A 527 -19.49 0.46 33.96
N LEU A 528 -18.88 -0.69 33.63
CA LEU A 528 -18.30 -1.61 34.61
C LEU A 528 -17.11 -0.99 35.36
N ILE A 529 -16.19 -0.34 34.65
CA ILE A 529 -15.04 0.37 35.24
C ILE A 529 -15.53 1.46 36.20
N SER A 530 -16.58 2.20 35.82
CA SER A 530 -17.15 3.28 36.62
C SER A 530 -17.76 2.79 37.95
N LYS A 531 -18.18 1.53 38.01
CA LYS A 531 -18.70 0.86 39.22
C LYS A 531 -17.61 0.15 40.03
N SER A 532 -16.37 0.16 39.56
CA SER A 532 -15.24 -0.53 40.16
C SER A 532 -14.28 0.43 40.87
N ARG A 533 -13.30 -0.12 41.59
CA ARG A 533 -12.22 0.66 42.23
C ARG A 533 -11.29 1.37 41.23
N TYR A 534 -11.38 1.07 39.93
CA TYR A 534 -10.47 1.59 38.90
C TYR A 534 -10.97 2.90 38.24
N LEU A 535 -12.08 3.49 38.70
CA LEU A 535 -12.61 4.75 38.16
C LEU A 535 -11.58 5.89 38.11
N LEU A 536 -10.71 5.99 39.13
CA LEU A 536 -9.69 7.05 39.24
C LEU A 536 -8.31 6.61 38.74
N ASP A 537 -8.20 5.41 38.15
CA ASP A 537 -6.92 4.89 37.67
C ASP A 537 -6.50 5.58 36.36
N VAL A 538 -5.29 6.15 36.35
CA VAL A 538 -4.77 6.90 35.20
C VAL A 538 -4.56 6.02 33.95
N TYR A 539 -4.21 4.75 34.12
CA TYR A 539 -4.00 3.82 33.01
C TYR A 539 -5.34 3.38 32.41
N MET A 540 -6.35 3.12 33.25
CA MET A 540 -7.70 2.82 32.77
C MET A 540 -8.34 4.03 32.07
N GLY A 541 -8.18 5.22 32.64
CA GLY A 541 -8.62 6.46 31.99
C GLY A 541 -7.94 6.66 30.63
N SER A 542 -6.63 6.42 30.52
CA SER A 542 -5.90 6.49 29.24
C SER A 542 -6.42 5.47 28.22
N ALA A 543 -6.67 4.23 28.65
CA ALA A 543 -7.21 3.17 27.79
C ALA A 543 -8.65 3.48 27.30
N LEU A 544 -9.47 4.11 28.14
CA LEU A 544 -10.81 4.57 27.75
C LEU A 544 -10.75 5.70 26.71
N VAL A 545 -9.83 6.65 26.87
CA VAL A 545 -9.59 7.72 25.89
C VAL A 545 -9.14 7.11 24.55
N ASP A 546 -8.21 6.15 24.56
CA ASP A 546 -7.77 5.45 23.34
C ASP A 546 -8.91 4.66 22.66
N MET A 547 -9.72 3.95 23.45
CA MET A 547 -10.87 3.20 22.93
C MET A 547 -11.89 4.12 22.26
N TYR A 548 -12.34 5.18 22.95
CA TYR A 548 -13.26 6.14 22.34
C TYR A 548 -12.65 6.89 21.16
N SER A 549 -11.34 7.13 21.19
CA SER A 549 -10.59 7.71 20.08
C SER A 549 -10.69 6.83 18.84
N LYS A 550 -10.34 5.54 18.93
CA LYS A 550 -10.37 4.62 17.79
C LYS A 550 -11.78 4.31 17.30
N CYS A 551 -12.78 4.36 18.19
CA CYS A 551 -14.20 4.27 17.80
C CYS A 551 -14.76 5.57 17.19
N GLY A 552 -13.95 6.62 17.02
CA GLY A 552 -14.35 7.88 16.36
C GLY A 552 -15.23 8.81 17.20
N VAL A 553 -15.45 8.52 18.49
CA VAL A 553 -16.37 9.31 19.34
C VAL A 553 -15.61 10.32 20.18
N VAL A 554 -15.21 11.43 19.53
CA VAL A 554 -14.39 12.50 20.12
C VAL A 554 -15.00 13.09 21.41
N ALA A 555 -16.31 13.30 21.45
CA ALA A 555 -16.98 13.86 22.63
C ALA A 555 -16.92 12.94 23.86
N CYS A 556 -16.92 11.62 23.67
CA CYS A 556 -16.76 10.66 24.76
C CYS A 556 -15.30 10.57 25.22
N ALA A 557 -14.35 10.60 24.28
CA ALA A 557 -12.92 10.64 24.60
C ALA A 557 -12.58 11.88 25.43
N GLN A 558 -13.07 13.07 25.04
CA GLN A 558 -12.89 14.30 25.80
C GLN A 558 -13.49 14.20 27.21
N ARG A 559 -14.72 13.71 27.35
CA ARG A 559 -15.36 13.54 28.67
C ARG A 559 -14.60 12.57 29.57
N ALA A 560 -14.11 11.45 29.01
CA ALA A 560 -13.30 10.50 29.76
C ALA A 560 -12.01 11.17 30.26
N PHE A 561 -11.36 11.96 29.41
CA PHE A 561 -10.15 12.71 29.75
C PHE A 561 -10.38 13.83 30.79
N ASP A 562 -11.49 14.54 30.70
CA ASP A 562 -11.87 15.60 31.64
C ASP A 562 -12.15 15.02 33.03
N GLY A 563 -12.72 13.81 33.09
CA GLY A 563 -12.98 13.07 34.33
C GLY A 563 -11.72 12.53 35.04
N MET A 564 -10.55 12.55 34.40
CA MET A 564 -9.29 12.07 35.01
C MET A 564 -8.72 13.10 35.99
N ALA A 565 -8.44 12.68 37.23
CA ALA A 565 -7.81 13.53 38.25
C ALA A 565 -6.31 13.76 37.96
N VAL A 566 -5.62 12.74 37.44
CA VAL A 566 -4.21 12.78 37.04
C VAL A 566 -4.13 12.33 35.59
N ARG A 567 -3.34 13.03 34.78
CA ARG A 567 -3.16 12.76 33.35
C ARG A 567 -1.70 12.48 33.08
N ASN A 568 -1.41 11.40 32.37
CA ASN A 568 -0.06 11.03 31.95
C ASN A 568 0.13 11.33 30.44
N ILE A 569 1.36 11.19 29.95
CA ILE A 569 1.68 11.43 28.54
C ILE A 569 0.82 10.59 27.58
N VAL A 570 0.45 9.36 27.97
CA VAL A 570 -0.37 8.47 27.15
C VAL A 570 -1.78 9.04 26.97
N SER A 571 -2.44 9.49 28.05
CA SER A 571 -3.77 10.11 27.98
C SER A 571 -3.79 11.37 27.12
N TRP A 572 -2.76 12.22 27.21
CA TRP A 572 -2.61 13.40 26.35
C TRP A 572 -2.41 13.01 24.88
N ASN A 573 -1.53 12.05 24.61
CA ASN A 573 -1.25 11.56 23.26
C ASN A 573 -2.49 10.94 22.61
N SER A 574 -3.25 10.13 23.35
CA SER A 574 -4.50 9.54 22.87
C SER A 574 -5.54 10.62 22.53
N LEU A 575 -5.67 11.68 23.34
CA LEU A 575 -6.62 12.76 23.05
C LEU A 575 -6.18 13.65 21.87
N ILE A 576 -4.89 13.98 21.77
CA ILE A 576 -4.33 14.74 20.64
C ILE A 576 -4.54 13.96 19.34
N THR A 577 -4.25 12.66 19.36
CA THR A 577 -4.46 11.77 18.21
C THR A 577 -5.94 11.62 17.87
N CYS A 578 -6.83 11.59 18.87
CA CYS A 578 -8.28 11.60 18.67
C CYS A 578 -8.76 12.83 17.88
N TYR A 579 -8.30 14.02 18.28
CA TYR A 579 -8.65 15.26 17.56
C TYR A 579 -7.99 15.37 16.19
N GLU A 580 -6.81 14.78 16.00
CA GLU A 580 -6.12 14.77 14.71
C GLU A 580 -6.81 13.85 13.70
N GLN A 581 -7.21 12.65 14.10
CA GLN A 581 -7.79 11.65 13.21
C GLN A 581 -9.30 11.81 13.03
N ASN A 582 -10.03 12.11 14.10
CA ASN A 582 -11.49 12.00 14.14
C ASN A 582 -12.20 13.33 14.48
N GLY A 583 -11.45 14.39 14.75
CA GLY A 583 -11.99 15.68 15.20
C GLY A 583 -11.49 16.88 14.40
N PRO A 584 -11.88 18.10 14.80
CA PRO A 584 -11.31 19.32 14.24
C PRO A 584 -9.82 19.42 14.60
N ALA A 585 -8.94 19.35 13.60
CA ALA A 585 -7.48 19.37 13.81
C ALA A 585 -6.97 20.60 14.59
N GLY A 586 -7.68 21.74 14.54
CA GLY A 586 -7.37 22.91 15.37
C GLY A 586 -7.44 22.64 16.88
N LYS A 587 -8.38 21.80 17.34
CA LYS A 587 -8.49 21.43 18.77
C LYS A 587 -7.33 20.55 19.24
N ALA A 588 -6.71 19.78 18.36
CA ALA A 588 -5.50 19.02 18.71
C ALA A 588 -4.36 19.96 19.14
N LEU A 589 -4.25 21.15 18.52
CA LEU A 589 -3.28 22.17 18.90
C LEU A 589 -3.63 22.82 20.25
N GLU A 590 -4.90 23.08 20.52
CA GLU A 590 -5.36 23.58 21.82
C GLU A 590 -5.02 22.59 22.95
N VAL A 591 -5.31 21.30 22.76
CA VAL A 591 -4.97 20.25 23.72
C VAL A 591 -3.45 20.13 23.92
N PHE A 592 -2.66 20.28 22.86
CA PHE A 592 -1.20 20.31 22.97
C PHE A 592 -0.70 21.51 23.79
N VAL A 593 -1.29 22.70 23.61
CA VAL A 593 -0.96 23.87 24.45
C VAL A 593 -1.34 23.60 25.90
N MET A 594 -2.52 23.03 26.16
CA MET A 594 -2.94 22.65 27.51
C MET A 594 -1.96 21.64 28.16
N MET A 595 -1.47 20.65 27.41
CA MET A 595 -0.46 19.69 27.88
C MET A 595 0.83 20.41 28.32
N MET A 596 1.29 21.38 27.51
CA MET A 596 2.48 22.17 27.78
C MET A 596 2.30 23.08 29.00
N ASP A 597 1.13 23.70 29.16
CA ASP A 597 0.80 24.57 30.31
C ASP A 597 0.72 23.77 31.63
N ASN A 598 0.38 22.48 31.54
CA ASN A 598 0.43 21.54 32.68
C ASN A 598 1.85 21.00 32.97
N GLY A 599 2.87 21.49 32.25
CA GLY A 599 4.27 21.12 32.46
C GLY A 599 4.64 19.70 32.00
N VAL A 600 3.80 19.06 31.17
CA VAL A 600 4.08 17.73 30.62
C VAL A 600 4.94 17.88 29.36
N GLU A 601 6.11 17.25 29.36
CA GLU A 601 7.03 17.33 28.23
C GLU A 601 6.58 16.38 27.09
N PRO A 602 6.47 16.86 25.84
CA PRO A 602 6.01 16.04 24.72
C PRO A 602 7.08 15.07 24.23
N ASP A 603 6.64 13.87 23.87
CA ASP A 603 7.49 12.86 23.26
C ASP A 603 7.46 12.93 21.72
N GLU A 604 8.23 12.06 21.08
CA GLU A 604 8.32 11.96 19.62
C GLU A 604 6.94 11.72 18.98
N ILE A 605 6.10 10.91 19.63
CA ILE A 605 4.76 10.55 19.17
C ILE A 605 3.83 11.76 19.29
N THR A 606 3.86 12.48 20.43
CA THR A 606 3.10 13.73 20.61
C THR A 606 3.43 14.71 19.49
N LEU A 607 4.73 14.97 19.25
CA LEU A 607 5.16 15.95 18.26
C LEU A 607 4.77 15.53 16.84
N ALA A 608 4.85 14.24 16.51
CA ALA A 608 4.40 13.72 15.21
C ALA A 608 2.89 13.91 15.01
N SER A 609 2.06 13.58 16.01
CA SER A 609 0.60 13.79 15.93
C SER A 609 0.24 15.28 15.79
N VAL A 610 0.92 16.17 16.51
CA VAL A 610 0.65 17.62 16.43
C VAL A 610 1.12 18.20 15.08
N VAL A 611 2.25 17.73 14.54
CA VAL A 611 2.71 18.12 13.20
C VAL A 611 1.73 17.62 12.12
N SER A 612 1.18 16.40 12.27
CA SER A 612 0.12 15.89 11.38
C SER A 612 -1.15 16.74 11.47
N ALA A 613 -1.56 17.13 12.68
CA ALA A 613 -2.68 18.07 12.87
C ALA A 613 -2.43 19.42 12.18
N CYS A 614 -1.20 19.96 12.26
CA CYS A 614 -0.82 21.16 11.51
C CYS A 614 -0.91 20.95 10.00
N ALA A 615 -0.53 19.76 9.52
CA ALA A 615 -0.60 19.40 8.11
C ALA A 615 -2.05 19.39 7.59
N SER A 616 -2.95 18.77 8.36
CA SER A 616 -4.38 18.65 8.04
C SER A 616 -5.11 20.00 8.10
N TRP A 617 -4.75 20.86 9.06
CA TRP A 617 -5.31 22.22 9.18
C TRP A 617 -4.61 23.26 8.29
N SER A 618 -3.56 22.87 7.54
CA SER A 618 -2.68 23.81 6.81
C SER A 618 -2.11 24.94 7.70
N ALA A 619 -1.85 24.63 8.97
CA ALA A 619 -1.37 25.55 10.02
C ALA A 619 0.15 25.76 9.95
N ILE A 620 0.62 26.46 8.91
CA ILE A 620 2.06 26.57 8.64
C ILE A 620 2.83 27.34 9.73
N ARG A 621 2.18 28.31 10.41
CA ARG A 621 2.83 29.13 11.43
C ARG A 621 3.15 28.30 12.68
N GLU A 622 2.16 27.53 13.13
CA GLU A 622 2.24 26.63 14.28
C GLU A 622 3.21 25.48 13.96
N GLY A 623 3.11 24.90 12.77
CA GLY A 623 4.05 23.87 12.29
C GLY A 623 5.51 24.33 12.27
N LEU A 624 5.78 25.58 11.87
CA LEU A 624 7.13 26.18 11.92
C LEU A 624 7.65 26.33 13.35
N GLN A 625 6.79 26.71 14.31
CA GLN A 625 7.17 26.82 15.72
C GLN A 625 7.54 25.45 16.30
N ILE A 626 6.77 24.42 15.97
CA ILE A 626 7.04 23.03 16.38
C ILE A 626 8.34 22.56 15.74
N HIS A 627 8.53 22.76 14.42
CA HIS A 627 9.78 22.40 13.74
C HIS A 627 11.01 23.10 14.36
N ALA A 628 10.90 24.39 14.71
CA ALA A 628 11.97 25.11 15.40
C ALA A 628 12.28 24.52 16.78
N ARG A 629 11.28 24.03 17.53
CA ARG A 629 11.48 23.32 18.81
C ARG A 629 12.17 21.96 18.60
N VAL A 630 11.78 21.22 17.56
CA VAL A 630 12.39 19.94 17.19
C VAL A 630 13.87 20.14 16.87
N VAL A 631 14.21 21.13 16.05
CA VAL A 631 15.60 21.44 15.66
C VAL A 631 16.45 21.90 16.84
N LYS A 632 15.88 22.62 17.81
CA LYS A 632 16.60 23.10 19.01
C LYS A 632 16.95 21.99 20.01
N ARG A 633 16.38 20.80 19.89
CA ARG A 633 16.61 19.68 20.81
C ARG A 633 17.31 18.54 20.08
N ASP A 634 18.56 18.25 20.47
CA ASP A 634 19.37 17.21 19.83
C ASP A 634 18.72 15.82 19.88
N LYS A 635 17.85 15.54 20.88
CA LYS A 635 17.12 14.27 21.05
C LYS A 635 16.35 13.86 19.78
N TYR A 636 15.77 14.81 19.06
CA TYR A 636 14.82 14.53 17.97
C TYR A 636 15.44 14.62 16.57
N ARG A 637 16.73 14.96 16.46
CA ARG A 637 17.37 15.32 15.18
C ARG A 637 17.37 14.18 14.15
N ASN A 638 17.33 12.94 14.60
CA ASN A 638 17.41 11.74 13.76
C ASN A 638 16.14 10.87 13.85
N ASP A 639 15.04 11.38 14.42
CA ASP A 639 13.81 10.60 14.54
C ASP A 639 13.10 10.49 13.17
N LEU A 640 12.94 9.26 12.69
CA LEU A 640 12.36 8.97 11.37
C LEU A 640 10.87 9.29 11.30
N VAL A 641 10.12 9.03 12.38
CA VAL A 641 8.65 9.23 12.42
C VAL A 641 8.34 10.72 12.37
N LEU A 642 9.03 11.50 13.19
CA LEU A 642 8.90 12.95 13.23
C LEU A 642 9.42 13.62 11.94
N GLY A 643 10.52 13.11 11.37
CA GLY A 643 11.02 13.55 10.06
C GLY A 643 9.98 13.35 8.95
N ASN A 644 9.34 12.19 8.90
CA ASN A 644 8.25 11.89 7.96
C ASN A 644 7.06 12.84 8.14
N ALA A 645 6.63 13.06 9.39
CA ALA A 645 5.54 13.97 9.70
C ALA A 645 5.84 15.41 9.26
N LEU A 646 7.08 15.89 9.45
CA LEU A 646 7.50 17.23 9.02
C LEU A 646 7.51 17.38 7.49
N VAL A 647 8.00 16.37 6.77
CA VAL A 647 7.95 16.36 5.29
C VAL A 647 6.49 16.39 4.81
N ASP A 648 5.62 15.56 5.37
CA ASP A 648 4.19 15.53 5.04
C ASP A 648 3.50 16.87 5.35
N MET A 649 3.83 17.50 6.48
CA MET A 649 3.29 18.81 6.87
C MET A 649 3.65 19.89 5.86
N TYR A 650 4.93 20.02 5.50
CA TYR A 650 5.35 21.01 4.50
C TYR A 650 4.75 20.70 3.11
N ALA A 651 4.64 19.43 2.75
CA ALA A 651 4.01 19.00 1.49
C ALA A 651 2.52 19.39 1.44
N LYS A 652 1.74 19.10 2.49
CA LYS A 652 0.32 19.47 2.59
C LYS A 652 0.10 20.98 2.66
N CYS A 653 1.00 21.71 3.32
CA CYS A 653 1.00 23.18 3.37
C CYS A 653 1.51 23.87 2.08
N ARG A 654 1.66 23.15 0.96
CA ARG A 654 2.14 23.66 -0.34
C ARG A 654 3.52 24.31 -0.30
N ARG A 655 4.37 23.96 0.68
CA ARG A 655 5.76 24.45 0.83
C ARG A 655 6.77 23.36 0.46
N VAL A 656 6.71 22.88 -0.79
CA VAL A 656 7.50 21.74 -1.27
C VAL A 656 9.01 21.96 -1.18
N ASN A 657 9.48 23.20 -1.32
CA ASN A 657 10.91 23.50 -1.16
C ASN A 657 11.40 23.25 0.28
N GLU A 658 10.59 23.59 1.29
CA GLU A 658 10.93 23.31 2.69
C GLU A 658 10.82 21.81 3.00
N ALA A 659 9.79 21.15 2.45
CA ALA A 659 9.65 19.69 2.53
C ALA A 659 10.92 19.00 1.98
N ARG A 660 11.43 19.49 0.85
CA ARG A 660 12.65 18.99 0.23
C ARG A 660 13.88 19.22 1.11
N LEU A 661 14.00 20.39 1.74
CA LEU A 661 15.12 20.69 2.65
C LEU A 661 15.12 19.78 3.88
N VAL A 662 13.95 19.50 4.46
CA VAL A 662 13.82 18.56 5.57
C VAL A 662 14.19 17.15 5.11
N PHE A 663 13.60 16.70 4.00
CA PHE A 663 13.87 15.39 3.39
C PHE A 663 15.36 15.18 3.09
N ASP A 664 16.04 16.19 2.54
CA ASP A 664 17.46 16.10 2.20
C ASP A 664 18.36 16.00 3.45
N ARG A 665 17.93 16.57 4.57
CA ARG A 665 18.65 16.54 5.85
C ARG A 665 18.39 15.27 6.68
N MET A 666 17.42 14.44 6.29
CA MET A 666 17.13 13.20 7.01
C MET A 666 18.28 12.18 6.83
N PRO A 667 18.80 11.59 7.92
CA PRO A 667 19.92 10.64 7.86
C PRO A 667 19.52 9.27 7.31
N LEU A 668 18.25 8.89 7.51
CA LEU A 668 17.63 7.68 7.01
C LEU A 668 16.33 8.07 6.33
N ARG A 669 16.08 7.48 5.15
CA ARG A 669 14.87 7.70 4.35
C ARG A 669 14.26 6.34 4.07
N ASN A 670 12.94 6.29 4.14
CA ASN A 670 12.17 5.11 3.82
C ASN A 670 11.10 5.45 2.77
N VAL A 671 10.40 4.42 2.29
CA VAL A 671 9.34 4.54 1.29
C VAL A 671 8.29 5.59 1.69
N VAL A 672 8.02 5.76 2.99
CA VAL A 672 7.07 6.76 3.50
C VAL A 672 7.58 8.19 3.25
N SER A 673 8.81 8.51 3.64
CA SER A 673 9.42 9.83 3.38
C SER A 673 9.44 10.20 1.89
N GLU A 674 9.74 9.22 1.04
CA GLU A 674 9.80 9.39 -0.42
C GLU A 674 8.40 9.58 -1.01
N THR A 675 7.41 8.83 -0.52
CA THR A 675 6.01 8.95 -0.93
C THR A 675 5.43 10.31 -0.53
N SER A 676 5.73 10.81 0.67
CA SER A 676 5.32 12.16 1.11
C SER A 676 5.90 13.24 0.19
N MET A 677 7.13 13.08 -0.29
CA MET A 677 7.72 13.99 -1.30
C MET A 677 7.02 13.89 -2.66
N VAL A 678 6.67 12.67 -3.12
CA VAL A 678 5.89 12.48 -4.36
C VAL A 678 4.54 13.19 -4.26
N CYS A 679 3.82 13.00 -3.14
CA CYS A 679 2.57 13.73 -2.84
C CYS A 679 2.78 15.25 -2.85
N GLY A 680 3.86 15.74 -2.25
CA GLY A 680 4.20 17.16 -2.21
C GLY A 680 4.39 17.75 -3.62
N TYR A 681 5.21 17.10 -4.46
CA TYR A 681 5.42 17.55 -5.83
C TYR A 681 4.14 17.49 -6.68
N ALA A 682 3.33 16.45 -6.51
CA ALA A 682 2.05 16.33 -7.20
C ALA A 682 1.10 17.49 -6.83
N ARG A 683 0.98 17.84 -5.54
CA ARG A 683 0.13 18.96 -5.08
C ARG A 683 0.63 20.34 -5.52
N ALA A 684 1.92 20.48 -5.79
CA ALA A 684 2.49 21.71 -6.36
C ALA A 684 2.42 21.76 -7.89
N ALA A 685 1.59 20.91 -8.52
CA ALA A 685 1.47 20.76 -9.97
C ALA A 685 2.80 20.46 -10.69
N SER A 686 3.79 19.95 -9.96
CA SER A 686 5.12 19.59 -10.48
C SER A 686 5.18 18.09 -10.76
N VAL A 687 4.29 17.61 -11.65
CA VAL A 687 4.10 16.18 -11.90
C VAL A 687 5.36 15.50 -12.45
N LYS A 688 6.18 16.25 -13.21
CA LYS A 688 7.51 15.78 -13.68
C LYS A 688 8.48 15.53 -12.52
N ALA A 689 8.54 16.42 -11.53
CA ALA A 689 9.38 16.23 -10.35
C ALA A 689 8.87 15.07 -9.49
N ALA A 690 7.54 14.91 -9.38
CA ALA A 690 6.93 13.76 -8.71
C ALA A 690 7.32 12.44 -9.38
N ARG A 691 7.25 12.35 -10.72
CA ARG A 691 7.66 11.17 -11.49
C ARG A 691 9.14 10.86 -11.35
N LEU A 692 10.01 11.88 -11.36
CA LEU A 692 11.45 11.71 -11.16
C LEU A 692 11.77 11.23 -9.73
N MET A 693 11.11 11.79 -8.72
CA MET A 693 11.26 11.32 -7.34
C MET A 693 10.82 9.86 -7.23
N PHE A 694 9.68 9.51 -7.81
CA PHE A 694 9.15 8.16 -7.83
C PHE A 694 10.08 7.17 -8.53
N SER A 695 10.64 7.51 -9.70
CA SER A 695 11.56 6.61 -10.41
C SER A 695 12.80 6.28 -9.59
N ASN A 696 13.29 7.24 -8.81
CA ASN A 696 14.48 7.10 -7.97
C ASN A 696 14.24 6.30 -6.67
N MET A 697 12.99 5.98 -6.33
CA MET A 697 12.68 5.16 -5.15
C MET A 697 13.24 3.73 -5.32
N MET A 698 14.02 3.26 -4.36
CA MET A 698 14.59 1.91 -4.36
C MET A 698 13.51 0.83 -4.18
N GLU A 699 12.53 1.11 -3.32
CA GLU A 699 11.37 0.24 -3.08
C GLU A 699 10.09 1.02 -3.39
N LYS A 700 9.16 0.39 -4.10
CA LYS A 700 7.88 0.98 -4.49
C LYS A 700 6.75 0.07 -4.00
N ASN A 701 5.94 0.56 -3.09
CA ASN A 701 4.75 -0.14 -2.61
C ASN A 701 3.47 0.44 -3.22
N VAL A 702 2.33 -0.21 -3.01
CA VAL A 702 1.03 0.23 -3.56
C VAL A 702 0.68 1.68 -3.15
N VAL A 703 1.09 2.11 -1.95
CA VAL A 703 0.84 3.48 -1.45
C VAL A 703 1.59 4.52 -2.30
N SER A 704 2.86 4.27 -2.59
CA SER A 704 3.67 5.16 -3.46
C SER A 704 3.10 5.26 -4.88
N TRP A 705 2.59 4.16 -5.43
CA TRP A 705 1.91 4.16 -6.72
C TRP A 705 0.59 4.92 -6.69
N ASN A 706 -0.24 4.68 -5.66
CA ASN A 706 -1.50 5.40 -5.48
C ASN A 706 -1.28 6.91 -5.35
N ALA A 707 -0.24 7.32 -4.62
CA ALA A 707 0.15 8.72 -4.50
C ALA A 707 0.50 9.35 -5.86
N LEU A 708 1.26 8.63 -6.69
CA LEU A 708 1.60 9.11 -8.03
C LEU A 708 0.37 9.17 -8.94
N ILE A 709 -0.43 8.10 -9.03
CA ILE A 709 -1.63 8.04 -9.87
C ILE A 709 -2.62 9.14 -9.46
N ALA A 710 -2.92 9.27 -8.16
CA ALA A 710 -3.76 10.35 -7.64
C ALA A 710 -3.21 11.73 -8.00
N GLY A 711 -1.88 11.91 -7.92
CA GLY A 711 -1.22 13.14 -8.29
C GLY A 711 -1.40 13.52 -9.77
N TYR A 712 -1.37 12.54 -10.68
CA TYR A 712 -1.65 12.77 -12.10
C TYR A 712 -3.14 13.09 -12.35
N THR A 713 -4.05 12.33 -11.72
CA THR A 713 -5.51 12.57 -11.83
C THR A 713 -5.90 13.97 -11.32
N GLN A 714 -5.34 14.41 -10.17
CA GLN A 714 -5.63 15.73 -9.58
C GLN A 714 -5.14 16.90 -10.44
N ASN A 715 -4.10 16.71 -11.25
CA ASN A 715 -3.57 17.74 -12.15
C ASN A 715 -4.18 17.68 -13.56
N GLY A 716 -5.21 16.86 -13.77
CA GLY A 716 -5.91 16.74 -15.06
C GLY A 716 -5.20 15.87 -16.10
N GLU A 717 -4.04 15.30 -15.79
CA GLU A 717 -3.30 14.39 -16.69
C GLU A 717 -3.84 12.94 -16.58
N ASN A 718 -5.15 12.78 -16.82
CA ASN A 718 -5.88 11.52 -16.62
C ASN A 718 -5.38 10.37 -17.52
N GLU A 719 -4.92 10.65 -18.74
CA GLU A 719 -4.36 9.62 -19.62
C GLU A 719 -3.09 8.98 -19.06
N GLU A 720 -2.17 9.81 -18.51
CA GLU A 720 -0.95 9.31 -17.88
C GLU A 720 -1.27 8.54 -16.60
N ALA A 721 -2.31 8.94 -15.85
CA ALA A 721 -2.80 8.18 -14.70
C ALA A 721 -3.23 6.75 -15.09
N VAL A 722 -3.96 6.60 -16.21
CA VAL A 722 -4.33 5.29 -16.76
C VAL A 722 -3.10 4.50 -17.20
N ARG A 723 -2.10 5.14 -17.84
CA ARG A 723 -0.84 4.48 -18.22
C ARG A 723 -0.03 4.01 -17.01
N LEU A 724 0.00 4.80 -15.94
CA LEU A 724 0.63 4.43 -14.68
C LEU A 724 -0.06 3.24 -14.02
N PHE A 725 -1.39 3.15 -14.08
CA PHE A 725 -2.11 1.96 -13.63
C PHE A 725 -1.74 0.70 -14.44
N LEU A 726 -1.62 0.82 -15.77
CA LEU A 726 -1.17 -0.29 -16.61
C LEU A 726 0.27 -0.71 -16.28
N LEU A 727 1.14 0.25 -15.95
CA LEU A 727 2.50 -0.01 -15.49
C LEU A 727 2.52 -0.69 -14.11
N LEU A 728 1.70 -0.25 -13.16
CA LEU A 728 1.52 -0.89 -11.86
C LEU A 728 1.15 -2.38 -12.02
N LYS A 729 0.23 -2.69 -12.94
CA LYS A 729 -0.13 -4.07 -13.27
C LYS A 729 1.01 -4.85 -13.91
N ARG A 730 1.80 -4.22 -14.77
CA ARG A 730 2.98 -4.85 -15.40
C ARG A 730 4.05 -5.21 -14.37
N GLU A 731 4.22 -4.37 -13.34
CA GLU A 731 5.10 -4.62 -12.19
C GLU A 731 4.51 -5.65 -11.19
N SER A 732 3.34 -6.24 -11.50
CA SER A 732 2.71 -7.29 -10.70
C SER A 732 2.37 -6.87 -9.25
N ILE A 733 2.12 -5.57 -9.04
CA ILE A 733 1.63 -5.04 -7.77
C ILE A 733 0.10 -5.14 -7.74
N TRP A 734 -0.45 -5.65 -6.64
CA TRP A 734 -1.90 -5.79 -6.49
C TRP A 734 -2.59 -4.43 -6.28
N PRO A 735 -3.56 -4.05 -7.12
CA PRO A 735 -4.36 -2.85 -6.91
C PRO A 735 -5.20 -2.92 -5.62
N THR A 736 -5.41 -1.76 -5.00
CA THR A 736 -6.29 -1.58 -3.84
C THR A 736 -7.57 -0.83 -4.23
N HIS A 737 -8.53 -0.73 -3.32
CA HIS A 737 -9.73 0.10 -3.51
C HIS A 737 -9.39 1.56 -3.84
N TYR A 738 -8.35 2.14 -3.22
CA TYR A 738 -7.83 3.45 -3.58
C TYR A 738 -7.25 3.52 -5.00
N THR A 739 -6.58 2.46 -5.46
CA THR A 739 -6.06 2.39 -6.83
C THR A 739 -7.20 2.45 -7.84
N PHE A 740 -8.25 1.67 -7.61
CA PHE A 740 -9.42 1.63 -8.48
C PHE A 740 -10.25 2.92 -8.41
N GLY A 741 -10.40 3.55 -7.24
CA GLY A 741 -11.03 4.86 -7.13
C GLY A 741 -10.30 5.93 -7.97
N ASN A 742 -8.97 5.97 -7.90
CA ASN A 742 -8.17 6.91 -8.72
C ASN A 742 -8.28 6.61 -10.23
N LEU A 743 -8.31 5.34 -10.62
CA LEU A 743 -8.50 4.92 -12.01
C LEU A 743 -9.89 5.30 -12.52
N LEU A 744 -10.94 5.02 -11.75
CA LEU A 744 -12.32 5.35 -12.10
C LEU A 744 -12.50 6.86 -12.22
N ASN A 745 -11.92 7.64 -11.31
CA ASN A 745 -11.91 9.10 -11.39
C ASN A 745 -11.21 9.59 -12.68
N ALA A 746 -10.07 8.99 -13.04
CA ALA A 746 -9.41 9.29 -14.32
C ALA A 746 -10.30 8.96 -15.52
N CYS A 747 -10.97 7.80 -15.53
CA CYS A 747 -11.94 7.43 -16.59
C CYS A 747 -13.13 8.40 -16.63
N ALA A 748 -13.65 8.82 -15.48
CA ALA A 748 -14.76 9.74 -15.35
C ALA A 748 -14.41 11.12 -15.92
N ASN A 749 -13.22 11.63 -15.61
CA ASN A 749 -12.74 12.92 -16.14
C ASN A 749 -12.43 12.88 -17.64
N LEU A 750 -12.09 11.71 -18.19
CA LEU A 750 -11.95 11.50 -19.64
C LEU A 750 -13.29 11.28 -20.35
N ALA A 751 -14.38 11.06 -19.59
CA ALA A 751 -15.67 10.58 -20.10
C ALA A 751 -15.56 9.33 -21.01
N ASP A 752 -14.54 8.48 -20.78
CA ASP A 752 -14.33 7.26 -21.57
C ASP A 752 -15.06 6.07 -20.92
N LEU A 753 -16.28 5.83 -21.39
CA LEU A 753 -17.12 4.73 -20.94
C LEU A 753 -16.50 3.34 -21.21
N LYS A 754 -15.72 3.17 -22.28
CA LYS A 754 -15.10 1.87 -22.60
C LYS A 754 -14.04 1.53 -21.57
N LEU A 755 -13.16 2.48 -21.25
CA LEU A 755 -12.16 2.33 -20.20
C LEU A 755 -12.83 2.17 -18.82
N GLY A 756 -13.88 2.93 -18.52
CA GLY A 756 -14.67 2.80 -17.31
C GLY A 756 -15.27 1.40 -17.11
N ARG A 757 -15.88 0.82 -18.15
CA ARG A 757 -16.43 -0.55 -18.11
C ARG A 757 -15.34 -1.62 -17.97
N GLN A 758 -14.18 -1.41 -18.58
CA GLN A 758 -13.02 -2.28 -18.39
C GLN A 758 -12.52 -2.22 -16.95
N ALA A 759 -12.40 -1.03 -16.36
CA ALA A 759 -12.03 -0.83 -14.96
C ALA A 759 -13.04 -1.50 -14.01
N HIS A 760 -14.35 -1.31 -14.23
CA HIS A 760 -15.40 -1.99 -13.46
C HIS A 760 -15.29 -3.52 -13.56
N THR A 761 -15.03 -4.07 -14.74
CA THR A 761 -14.80 -5.51 -14.90
C THR A 761 -13.55 -5.99 -14.15
N GLN A 762 -12.49 -5.16 -14.10
CA GLN A 762 -11.29 -5.49 -13.32
C GLN A 762 -11.57 -5.49 -11.82
N ILE A 763 -12.33 -4.51 -11.31
CA ILE A 763 -12.73 -4.42 -9.89
C ILE A 763 -13.42 -5.73 -9.46
N LEU A 764 -14.42 -6.18 -10.22
CA LEU A 764 -15.13 -7.43 -9.95
C LEU A 764 -14.19 -8.65 -9.99
N LYS A 765 -13.22 -8.67 -10.90
CA LYS A 765 -12.22 -9.75 -10.99
C LYS A 765 -11.23 -9.79 -9.81
N HIS A 766 -10.99 -8.66 -9.15
CA HIS A 766 -10.10 -8.57 -7.99
C HIS A 766 -10.83 -8.84 -6.67
N GLY A 767 -12.14 -9.15 -6.70
CA GLY A 767 -12.90 -9.52 -5.51
C GLY A 767 -13.44 -8.34 -4.69
N PHE A 768 -13.48 -7.13 -5.26
CA PHE A 768 -14.18 -6.01 -4.64
C PHE A 768 -15.68 -6.15 -4.91
N TRP A 769 -16.43 -6.55 -3.88
CA TRP A 769 -17.88 -6.74 -3.95
C TRP A 769 -18.59 -5.66 -3.14
N PHE A 770 -19.54 -4.97 -3.76
CA PHE A 770 -20.47 -4.05 -3.09
C PHE A 770 -21.91 -4.59 -3.08
N GLN A 771 -22.12 -5.76 -3.70
CA GLN A 771 -23.43 -6.38 -3.92
C GLN A 771 -23.72 -7.56 -2.96
N SER A 772 -22.68 -8.22 -2.43
CA SER A 772 -22.79 -9.29 -1.42
C SER A 772 -21.42 -9.65 -0.83
N GLY A 773 -21.25 -9.48 0.47
CA GLY A 773 -20.02 -9.76 1.22
C GLY A 773 -20.13 -9.29 2.69
N GLU A 774 -19.28 -9.81 3.58
CA GLU A 774 -19.21 -9.38 4.99
C GLU A 774 -18.64 -7.96 5.16
N GLU A 775 -17.86 -7.46 4.17
CA GLU A 775 -17.36 -6.09 4.09
C GLU A 775 -17.67 -5.48 2.71
N SER A 776 -18.63 -4.54 2.65
CA SER A 776 -19.01 -3.82 1.42
C SER A 776 -18.08 -2.64 1.18
N ASP A 777 -17.42 -2.57 0.03
CA ASP A 777 -16.53 -1.44 -0.31
C ASP A 777 -17.33 -0.25 -0.87
N ILE A 778 -17.86 0.57 0.05
CA ILE A 778 -18.65 1.78 -0.26
C ILE A 778 -17.85 2.76 -1.13
N PHE A 779 -16.53 2.87 -0.92
CA PHE A 779 -15.66 3.80 -1.62
C PHE A 779 -15.56 3.50 -3.12
N VAL A 780 -15.39 2.22 -3.47
CA VAL A 780 -15.39 1.79 -4.88
C VAL A 780 -16.77 1.95 -5.50
N GLY A 781 -17.84 1.63 -4.76
CA GLY A 781 -19.22 1.86 -5.19
C GLY A 781 -19.49 3.33 -5.55
N ASN A 782 -19.09 4.26 -4.67
CA ASN A 782 -19.20 5.70 -4.89
C ASN A 782 -18.42 6.15 -6.13
N SER A 783 -17.20 5.62 -6.32
CA SER A 783 -16.36 5.92 -7.49
C SER A 783 -16.96 5.39 -8.79
N LEU A 784 -17.64 4.24 -8.76
CA LEU A 784 -18.33 3.67 -9.92
C LEU A 784 -19.57 4.49 -10.31
N ILE A 785 -20.35 4.94 -9.31
CA ILE A 785 -21.48 5.84 -9.55
C ILE A 785 -20.99 7.12 -10.23
N ASP A 786 -19.97 7.79 -9.68
CA ASP A 786 -19.41 9.02 -10.27
C ASP A 786 -18.91 8.80 -11.71
N MET A 787 -18.22 7.68 -11.96
CA MET A 787 -17.73 7.32 -13.29
C MET A 787 -18.87 7.13 -14.29
N TYR A 788 -19.89 6.34 -13.96
CA TYR A 788 -21.03 6.12 -14.85
C TYR A 788 -21.85 7.39 -15.09
N MET A 789 -22.09 8.18 -14.04
CA MET A 789 -22.82 9.45 -14.12
C MET A 789 -22.10 10.46 -15.02
N LYS A 790 -20.78 10.64 -14.86
CA LYS A 790 -19.99 11.55 -15.72
C LYS A 790 -19.82 11.05 -17.15
N CYS A 791 -19.90 9.73 -17.37
CA CYS A 791 -19.92 9.15 -18.72
C CYS A 791 -21.32 9.19 -19.37
N GLY A 792 -22.34 9.76 -18.71
CA GLY A 792 -23.70 9.89 -19.23
C GLY A 792 -24.56 8.61 -19.14
N MET A 793 -24.06 7.55 -18.50
CA MET A 793 -24.77 6.27 -18.34
C MET A 793 -25.51 6.23 -17.02
N VAL A 794 -26.56 7.05 -16.90
CA VAL A 794 -27.33 7.23 -15.65
C VAL A 794 -27.92 5.90 -15.15
N GLU A 795 -28.46 5.07 -16.04
CA GLU A 795 -29.03 3.76 -15.69
C GLU A 795 -28.01 2.83 -15.02
N ASP A 796 -26.81 2.71 -15.59
CA ASP A 796 -25.72 1.88 -15.03
C ASP A 796 -25.30 2.41 -13.64
N GLY A 797 -25.24 3.74 -13.47
CA GLY A 797 -24.96 4.37 -12.17
C GLY A 797 -26.05 4.10 -11.12
N CYS A 798 -27.32 4.12 -11.53
CA CYS A 798 -28.45 3.75 -10.67
C CYS A 798 -28.37 2.29 -10.23
N LEU A 799 -28.05 1.39 -11.16
CA LEU A 799 -27.89 -0.03 -10.85
C LEU A 799 -26.78 -0.25 -9.81
N VAL A 800 -25.65 0.44 -9.93
CA VAL A 800 -24.60 0.37 -8.91
C VAL A 800 -25.15 0.80 -7.55
N PHE A 801 -25.82 1.95 -7.47
CA PHE A 801 -26.40 2.48 -6.23
C PHE A 801 -27.46 1.55 -5.61
N GLU A 802 -28.32 0.93 -6.41
CA GLU A 802 -29.36 0.01 -5.94
C GLU A 802 -28.77 -1.28 -5.37
N HIS A 803 -27.69 -1.79 -5.96
CA HIS A 803 -27.04 -3.01 -5.50
C HIS A 803 -26.09 -2.80 -4.31
N MET A 804 -25.82 -1.56 -3.88
CA MET A 804 -25.02 -1.31 -2.67
C MET A 804 -25.77 -1.72 -1.40
N VAL A 805 -25.12 -2.53 -0.54
CA VAL A 805 -25.69 -2.96 0.76
C VAL A 805 -25.75 -1.79 1.74
N GLU A 806 -24.65 -1.06 1.87
CA GLU A 806 -24.52 0.13 2.70
C GLU A 806 -24.29 1.38 1.84
N ARG A 807 -24.82 2.53 2.29
CA ARG A 807 -24.75 3.80 1.56
C ARG A 807 -24.48 4.92 2.55
N ASP A 808 -23.47 5.72 2.25
CA ASP A 808 -23.11 6.90 3.04
C ASP A 808 -23.61 8.19 2.37
N VAL A 809 -23.39 9.33 3.02
CA VAL A 809 -23.74 10.65 2.47
C VAL A 809 -23.09 10.88 1.09
N VAL A 810 -21.90 10.32 0.86
CA VAL A 810 -21.17 10.43 -0.42
C VAL A 810 -21.88 9.64 -1.52
N SER A 811 -22.42 8.45 -1.25
CA SER A 811 -23.24 7.68 -2.20
C SER A 811 -24.46 8.47 -2.67
N TRP A 812 -25.17 9.10 -1.74
CA TRP A 812 -26.34 9.93 -2.04
C TRP A 812 -25.97 11.19 -2.84
N ASN A 813 -24.89 11.86 -2.44
CA ASN A 813 -24.38 13.04 -3.13
C ASN A 813 -23.99 12.73 -4.58
N ALA A 814 -23.29 11.62 -4.83
CA ALA A 814 -22.90 11.19 -6.17
C ALA A 814 -24.13 10.97 -7.08
N MET A 815 -25.21 10.40 -6.54
CA MET A 815 -26.47 10.25 -7.28
C MET A 815 -27.19 11.58 -7.55
N ILE A 816 -27.32 12.44 -6.53
CA ILE A 816 -28.02 13.73 -6.66
C ILE A 816 -27.30 14.61 -7.69
N VAL A 817 -25.97 14.76 -7.54
CA VAL A 817 -25.14 15.53 -8.47
C VAL A 817 -25.14 14.90 -9.86
N GLY A 818 -25.03 13.56 -9.95
CA GLY A 818 -25.06 12.83 -11.21
C GLY A 818 -26.36 13.03 -11.99
N TYR A 819 -27.52 12.93 -11.34
CA TYR A 819 -28.81 13.24 -11.97
C TYR A 819 -28.92 14.71 -12.38
N ALA A 820 -28.46 15.64 -11.53
CA ALA A 820 -28.49 17.07 -11.83
C ALA A 820 -27.68 17.41 -13.10
N GLN A 821 -26.43 16.91 -13.19
CA GLN A 821 -25.53 17.16 -14.31
C GLN A 821 -26.02 16.57 -15.64
N ASN A 822 -26.76 15.46 -15.58
CA ASN A 822 -27.35 14.81 -16.76
C ASN A 822 -28.75 15.36 -17.13
N GLY A 823 -29.20 16.44 -16.49
CA GLY A 823 -30.47 17.11 -16.82
C GLY A 823 -31.72 16.49 -16.19
N TYR A 824 -31.59 15.48 -15.33
CA TYR A 824 -32.68 14.82 -14.62
C TYR A 824 -32.97 15.47 -13.26
N GLY A 825 -33.18 16.79 -13.24
CA GLY A 825 -33.29 17.55 -11.99
C GLY A 825 -34.44 17.12 -11.07
N THR A 826 -35.58 16.70 -11.62
CA THR A 826 -36.70 16.17 -10.82
C THR A 826 -36.35 14.87 -10.11
N ASN A 827 -35.66 13.95 -10.79
CA ASN A 827 -35.16 12.71 -10.20
C ASN A 827 -34.11 12.98 -9.11
N ALA A 828 -33.23 13.97 -9.31
CA ALA A 828 -32.27 14.38 -8.29
C ALA A 828 -32.97 14.83 -6.98
N LEU A 829 -34.06 15.60 -7.08
CA LEU A 829 -34.87 16.00 -5.92
C LEU A 829 -35.59 14.81 -5.27
N GLU A 830 -35.99 13.80 -6.04
CA GLU A 830 -36.58 12.57 -5.51
C GLU A 830 -35.56 11.75 -4.70
N ILE A 831 -34.33 11.62 -5.21
CA ILE A 831 -33.23 10.99 -4.47
C ILE A 831 -32.91 11.76 -3.18
N PHE A 832 -32.91 13.10 -3.23
CA PHE A 832 -32.71 13.92 -2.04
C PHE A 832 -33.80 13.68 -0.98
N ARG A 833 -35.08 13.55 -1.37
CA ARG A 833 -36.15 13.19 -0.44
C ARG A 833 -35.93 11.80 0.16
N LYS A 834 -35.51 10.81 -0.64
CA LYS A 834 -35.17 9.46 -0.14
C LYS A 834 -34.00 9.50 0.86
N MET A 835 -32.99 10.34 0.62
CA MET A 835 -31.88 10.56 1.55
C MET A 835 -32.39 11.07 2.91
N LEU A 836 -33.26 12.08 2.92
CA LEU A 836 -33.85 12.61 4.16
C LEU A 836 -34.66 11.55 4.93
N VAL A 837 -35.47 10.75 4.21
CA VAL A 837 -36.26 9.66 4.81
C VAL A 837 -35.35 8.57 5.40
N SER A 838 -34.19 8.32 4.81
CA SER A 838 -33.20 7.36 5.33
C SER A 838 -32.46 7.85 6.60
N GLY A 839 -32.77 9.04 7.10
CA GLY A 839 -32.17 9.62 8.30
C GLY A 839 -30.77 10.20 8.08
N GLN A 840 -30.29 10.24 6.84
CA GLN A 840 -29.00 10.85 6.49
C GLN A 840 -29.11 12.37 6.51
N LYS A 841 -28.13 13.04 7.13
CA LYS A 841 -28.10 14.50 7.22
C LYS A 841 -27.47 15.09 5.96
N PRO A 842 -28.14 16.03 5.27
CA PRO A 842 -27.55 16.75 4.15
C PRO A 842 -26.30 17.53 4.58
N ASP A 843 -25.30 17.58 3.70
CA ASP A 843 -24.14 18.45 3.84
C ASP A 843 -24.15 19.56 2.78
N HIS A 844 -23.11 20.38 2.76
CA HIS A 844 -22.97 21.43 1.75
C HIS A 844 -22.92 20.88 0.32
N VAL A 845 -22.31 19.72 0.10
CA VAL A 845 -22.22 19.11 -1.24
C VAL A 845 -23.60 18.64 -1.71
N THR A 846 -24.42 18.08 -0.80
CA THR A 846 -25.82 17.73 -1.06
C THR A 846 -26.59 18.94 -1.56
N MET A 847 -26.44 20.09 -0.89
CA MET A 847 -27.17 21.31 -1.24
C MET A 847 -26.72 21.91 -2.58
N ILE A 848 -25.43 21.83 -2.93
CA ILE A 848 -24.95 22.17 -4.27
C ILE A 848 -25.68 21.32 -5.32
N GLY A 849 -25.74 20.00 -5.11
CA GLY A 849 -26.45 19.08 -6.02
C GLY A 849 -27.93 19.42 -6.19
N VAL A 850 -28.64 19.70 -5.09
CA VAL A 850 -30.05 20.08 -5.08
C VAL A 850 -30.29 21.40 -5.81
N LEU A 851 -29.51 22.44 -5.52
CA LEU A 851 -29.66 23.75 -6.17
C LEU A 851 -29.31 23.68 -7.66
N SER A 852 -28.31 22.87 -8.03
CA SER A 852 -27.95 22.62 -9.44
C SER A 852 -29.07 21.87 -10.16
N ALA A 853 -29.70 20.89 -9.50
CA ALA A 853 -30.87 20.19 -10.04
C ALA A 853 -32.05 21.16 -10.28
N CYS A 854 -32.32 22.07 -9.33
CA CYS A 854 -33.31 23.12 -9.51
C CYS A 854 -32.94 24.03 -10.69
N SER A 855 -31.67 24.43 -10.83
CA SER A 855 -31.18 25.26 -11.94
C SER A 855 -31.44 24.59 -13.30
N HIS A 856 -31.01 23.34 -13.46
CA HIS A 856 -31.16 22.61 -14.73
C HIS A 856 -32.62 22.26 -15.06
N ALA A 857 -33.48 22.06 -14.05
CA ALA A 857 -34.90 21.81 -14.25
C ALA A 857 -35.76 23.09 -14.31
N GLY A 858 -35.18 24.28 -14.11
CA GLY A 858 -35.91 25.55 -14.07
C GLY A 858 -36.87 25.71 -12.88
N LEU A 859 -36.64 24.99 -11.78
CA LEU A 859 -37.52 24.98 -10.59
C LEU A 859 -37.14 26.12 -9.62
N VAL A 860 -37.42 27.36 -10.01
CA VAL A 860 -37.00 28.57 -9.28
C VAL A 860 -37.53 28.60 -7.85
N GLU A 861 -38.83 28.38 -7.65
CA GLU A 861 -39.46 28.44 -6.32
C GLU A 861 -38.95 27.35 -5.38
N GLU A 862 -38.70 26.14 -5.89
CA GLU A 862 -38.08 25.07 -5.10
C GLU A 862 -36.63 25.42 -4.72
N GLY A 863 -35.86 26.01 -5.64
CA GLY A 863 -34.49 26.46 -5.37
C GLY A 863 -34.45 27.52 -4.26
N ARG A 864 -35.36 28.50 -4.29
CA ARG A 864 -35.52 29.49 -3.20
C ARG A 864 -35.81 28.84 -1.87
N ARG A 865 -36.77 27.90 -1.86
CA ARG A 865 -37.19 27.19 -0.65
C ARG A 865 -36.03 26.41 -0.04
N TYR A 866 -35.29 25.66 -0.85
CA TYR A 866 -34.13 24.90 -0.37
C TYR A 866 -32.96 25.78 0.07
N PHE A 867 -32.72 26.90 -0.61
CA PHE A 867 -31.70 27.86 -0.19
C PHE A 867 -32.02 28.50 1.17
N HIS A 868 -33.31 28.77 1.44
CA HIS A 868 -33.75 29.27 2.73
C HIS A 868 -33.70 28.19 3.83
N SER A 869 -34.25 27.00 3.55
CA SER A 869 -34.28 25.88 4.51
C SER A 869 -32.88 25.39 4.89
N MET A 870 -31.90 25.55 4.00
CA MET A 870 -30.48 25.30 4.30
C MET A 870 -30.02 26.02 5.57
N ARG A 871 -30.41 27.28 5.74
CA ARG A 871 -30.02 28.10 6.90
C ARG A 871 -30.91 27.85 8.11
N THR A 872 -32.22 27.73 7.91
CA THR A 872 -33.20 27.72 9.01
C THR A 872 -33.48 26.33 9.57
N GLU A 873 -33.51 25.30 8.73
CA GLU A 873 -33.87 23.93 9.11
C GLU A 873 -32.63 23.02 9.19
N LEU A 874 -31.69 23.15 8.25
CA LEU A 874 -30.51 22.28 8.15
C LEU A 874 -29.30 22.82 8.93
N GLY A 875 -29.33 24.08 9.36
CA GLY A 875 -28.25 24.71 10.13
C GLY A 875 -26.95 24.89 9.33
N LEU A 876 -27.02 24.89 8.00
CA LEU A 876 -25.87 25.05 7.11
C LEU A 876 -25.77 26.51 6.64
N ALA A 877 -24.62 27.15 6.85
CA ALA A 877 -24.38 28.50 6.34
C ALA A 877 -24.12 28.46 4.82
N PRO A 878 -24.79 29.31 4.01
CA PRO A 878 -24.49 29.40 2.58
C PRO A 878 -23.03 29.77 2.30
N MET A 879 -22.47 29.17 1.25
CA MET A 879 -21.07 29.30 0.81
C MET A 879 -21.10 29.78 -0.64
N LYS A 880 -19.94 30.22 -1.17
CA LYS A 880 -19.80 30.74 -2.55
C LYS A 880 -20.45 29.85 -3.62
N ASP A 881 -20.27 28.54 -3.52
CA ASP A 881 -20.82 27.59 -4.50
C ASP A 881 -22.36 27.57 -4.46
N HIS A 882 -22.98 27.68 -3.29
CA HIS A 882 -24.44 27.76 -3.17
C HIS A 882 -25.00 29.03 -3.81
N PHE A 883 -24.31 30.17 -3.61
CA PHE A 883 -24.67 31.42 -4.27
C PHE A 883 -24.49 31.31 -5.79
N THR A 884 -23.42 30.64 -6.26
CA THR A 884 -23.20 30.39 -7.69
C THR A 884 -24.36 29.61 -8.31
N CYS A 885 -24.81 28.52 -7.66
CA CYS A 885 -25.96 27.74 -8.13
C CYS A 885 -27.26 28.57 -8.15
N MET A 886 -27.47 29.44 -7.16
CA MET A 886 -28.65 30.31 -7.12
C MET A 886 -28.60 31.40 -8.20
N VAL A 887 -27.44 32.00 -8.46
CA VAL A 887 -27.25 32.98 -9.53
C VAL A 887 -27.43 32.32 -10.90
N ASP A 888 -26.95 31.09 -11.09
CA ASP A 888 -27.20 30.32 -12.32
C ASP A 888 -28.70 30.02 -12.50
N LEU A 889 -29.40 29.59 -11.44
CA LEU A 889 -30.85 29.34 -11.46
C LEU A 889 -31.65 30.60 -11.82
N LEU A 890 -31.42 31.72 -11.12
CA LEU A 890 -32.10 32.99 -11.35
C LEU A 890 -31.74 33.57 -12.73
N GLY A 891 -30.46 33.45 -13.11
CA GLY A 891 -29.95 33.89 -14.40
C GLY A 891 -30.60 33.15 -15.56
N ARG A 892 -30.71 31.82 -15.50
CA ARG A 892 -31.43 31.02 -16.50
C ARG A 892 -32.91 31.38 -16.57
N ALA A 893 -33.54 31.65 -15.43
CA ALA A 893 -34.94 32.06 -15.34
C ALA A 893 -35.22 33.50 -15.83
N GLY A 894 -34.18 34.30 -16.10
CA GLY A 894 -34.30 35.69 -16.54
C GLY A 894 -34.48 36.70 -15.41
N CYS A 895 -34.40 36.28 -14.14
CA CYS A 895 -34.48 37.14 -12.96
C CYS A 895 -33.12 37.85 -12.69
N LEU A 896 -32.62 38.60 -13.66
CA LEU A 896 -31.26 39.15 -13.65
C LEU A 896 -31.01 40.17 -12.54
N ASP A 897 -31.98 41.05 -12.28
CA ASP A 897 -31.85 42.08 -11.23
C ASP A 897 -31.72 41.43 -9.85
N GLU A 898 -32.54 40.41 -9.59
CA GLU A 898 -32.48 39.66 -8.35
C GLU A 898 -31.19 38.84 -8.21
N ALA A 899 -30.70 38.26 -9.31
CA ALA A 899 -29.41 37.58 -9.31
C ALA A 899 -28.27 38.55 -8.95
N ASN A 900 -28.32 39.79 -9.45
CA ASN A 900 -27.36 40.83 -9.11
C ASN A 900 -27.48 41.29 -7.64
N ASP A 901 -28.69 41.45 -7.12
CA ASP A 901 -28.93 41.77 -5.70
C ASP A 901 -28.42 40.67 -4.77
N LEU A 902 -28.58 39.40 -5.17
CA LEU A 902 -28.05 38.26 -4.42
C LEU A 902 -26.52 38.27 -4.32
N ILE A 903 -25.83 38.69 -5.40
CA ILE A 903 -24.36 38.85 -5.38
C ILE A 903 -23.94 39.98 -4.44
N GLN A 904 -24.67 41.10 -4.44
CA GLN A 904 -24.36 42.26 -3.59
C GLN A 904 -24.60 41.98 -2.10
N THR A 905 -25.59 41.15 -1.77
CA THR A 905 -25.93 40.78 -0.39
C THR A 905 -25.10 39.63 0.16
N MET A 906 -24.20 39.05 -0.66
CA MET A 906 -23.39 37.91 -0.27
C MET A 906 -22.36 38.29 0.84
N PRO A 907 -22.27 37.54 1.95
CA PRO A 907 -21.38 37.88 3.07
C PRO A 907 -19.88 37.65 2.83
N MET A 908 -19.48 37.33 1.60
CA MET A 908 -18.10 37.07 1.19
C MET A 908 -17.83 37.70 -0.18
N GLN A 909 -16.56 37.85 -0.57
CA GLN A 909 -16.25 38.41 -1.89
C GLN A 909 -16.66 37.46 -3.03
N PRO A 910 -17.38 37.95 -4.06
CA PRO A 910 -17.71 37.17 -5.26
C PRO A 910 -16.45 36.80 -6.04
N ASP A 911 -16.45 35.59 -6.60
CA ASP A 911 -15.36 35.09 -7.44
C ASP A 911 -15.71 35.19 -8.94
N ASN A 912 -14.78 34.72 -9.77
CA ASN A 912 -14.93 34.72 -11.22
C ASN A 912 -16.06 33.82 -11.72
N VAL A 913 -16.44 32.78 -10.99
CA VAL A 913 -17.49 31.83 -11.40
C VAL A 913 -18.86 32.46 -11.22
N VAL A 914 -19.13 33.07 -10.06
CA VAL A 914 -20.41 33.74 -9.75
C VAL A 914 -20.72 34.83 -10.80
N TRP A 915 -19.76 35.73 -11.03
CA TRP A 915 -19.92 36.77 -12.04
C TRP A 915 -20.00 36.21 -13.46
N GLY A 916 -19.26 35.13 -13.75
CA GLY A 916 -19.31 34.44 -15.04
C GLY A 916 -20.70 33.88 -15.37
N SER A 917 -21.36 33.25 -14.39
CA SER A 917 -22.72 32.74 -14.52
C SER A 917 -23.72 33.87 -14.82
N LEU A 918 -23.61 35.01 -14.13
CA LEU A 918 -24.46 36.17 -14.40
C LEU A 918 -24.20 36.78 -15.78
N LEU A 919 -22.93 36.86 -16.21
CA LEU A 919 -22.57 37.38 -17.54
C LEU A 919 -23.15 36.49 -18.65
N ALA A 920 -23.08 35.18 -18.49
CA ALA A 920 -23.68 34.22 -19.42
C ALA A 920 -25.20 34.41 -19.49
N ALA A 921 -25.87 34.57 -18.35
CA ALA A 921 -27.31 34.85 -18.30
C ALA A 921 -27.67 36.19 -18.97
N CYS A 922 -26.87 37.24 -18.76
CA CYS A 922 -27.05 38.54 -19.43
C CYS A 922 -26.95 38.40 -20.96
N LYS A 923 -26.11 37.49 -21.46
CA LYS A 923 -26.02 37.20 -22.90
C LYS A 923 -27.31 36.57 -23.39
N VAL A 924 -27.74 35.49 -22.73
CA VAL A 924 -28.92 34.72 -23.12
C VAL A 924 -30.18 35.59 -23.14
N HIS A 925 -30.33 36.50 -22.18
CA HIS A 925 -31.51 37.37 -22.06
C HIS A 925 -31.32 38.78 -22.67
N GLY A 926 -30.18 39.06 -23.30
CA GLY A 926 -29.92 40.32 -24.02
C GLY A 926 -29.77 41.58 -23.14
N ASN A 927 -29.45 41.46 -21.84
CA ASN A 927 -29.27 42.61 -20.94
C ASN A 927 -27.83 43.15 -21.00
N ILE A 928 -27.60 44.15 -21.86
CA ILE A 928 -26.27 44.68 -22.18
C ILE A 928 -25.71 45.58 -21.08
N GLU A 929 -26.56 46.36 -20.41
CA GLU A 929 -26.11 47.30 -19.39
C GLU A 929 -25.54 46.55 -18.20
N LEU A 930 -26.26 45.53 -17.72
CA LEU A 930 -25.78 44.63 -16.68
C LEU A 930 -24.61 43.78 -17.18
N GLY A 931 -24.66 43.27 -18.42
CA GLY A 931 -23.57 42.50 -19.03
C GLY A 931 -22.25 43.26 -19.11
N LYS A 932 -22.29 44.55 -19.45
CA LYS A 932 -21.10 45.43 -19.45
C LYS A 932 -20.53 45.57 -18.04
N TYR A 933 -21.38 45.89 -17.06
CA TYR A 933 -20.97 46.05 -15.66
C TYR A 933 -20.30 44.79 -15.12
N VAL A 934 -20.92 43.62 -15.34
CA VAL A 934 -20.39 42.33 -14.89
C VAL A 934 -19.08 41.97 -15.61
N ALA A 935 -18.98 42.22 -16.91
CA ALA A 935 -17.76 41.97 -17.66
C ALA A 935 -16.59 42.85 -17.17
N GLU A 936 -16.84 44.12 -16.86
CA GLU A 936 -15.84 45.02 -16.26
C GLU A 936 -15.37 44.53 -14.89
N LYS A 937 -16.30 44.06 -14.03
CA LYS A 937 -15.95 43.44 -12.74
C LYS A 937 -15.10 42.17 -12.90
N LEU A 938 -15.43 41.31 -13.86
CA LEU A 938 -14.62 40.13 -14.17
C LEU A 938 -13.21 40.48 -14.66
N MET A 939 -13.08 41.54 -15.47
CA MET A 939 -11.80 42.05 -15.96
C MET A 939 -10.95 42.72 -14.87
N GLU A 940 -11.57 43.20 -13.78
CA GLU A 940 -10.86 43.68 -12.58
C GLU A 940 -10.32 42.50 -11.75
N ILE A 941 -11.09 41.41 -11.63
CA ILE A 941 -10.73 40.21 -10.85
C ILE A 941 -9.67 39.36 -11.56
N ASP A 942 -9.88 39.07 -12.85
CA ASP A 942 -8.97 38.26 -13.67
C ASP A 942 -8.75 38.91 -15.05
N PRO A 943 -7.77 39.83 -15.15
CA PRO A 943 -7.52 40.57 -16.38
C PRO A 943 -7.08 39.69 -17.56
N LEU A 944 -6.55 38.49 -17.30
CA LEU A 944 -5.98 37.58 -18.29
C LEU A 944 -6.98 36.57 -18.85
N ASN A 945 -8.17 36.46 -18.26
CA ASN A 945 -9.22 35.57 -18.75
C ASN A 945 -9.85 36.10 -20.04
N SER A 946 -9.83 35.31 -21.11
CA SER A 946 -10.42 35.69 -22.40
C SER A 946 -11.96 35.66 -22.42
N GLY A 947 -12.59 34.89 -21.55
CA GLY A 947 -14.04 34.66 -21.54
C GLY A 947 -14.89 35.93 -21.46
N PRO A 948 -14.67 36.82 -20.48
CA PRO A 948 -15.43 38.06 -20.34
C PRO A 948 -15.32 38.99 -21.55
N TYR A 949 -14.12 39.13 -22.14
CA TYR A 949 -13.89 39.94 -23.35
C TYR A 949 -14.65 39.38 -24.55
N VAL A 950 -14.60 38.05 -24.74
CA VAL A 950 -15.28 37.40 -25.87
C VAL A 950 -16.79 37.49 -25.71
N LEU A 951 -17.34 37.22 -24.52
CA LEU A 951 -18.77 37.32 -24.25
C LEU A 951 -19.29 38.76 -24.46
N LEU A 952 -18.60 39.76 -23.92
CA LEU A 952 -18.98 41.16 -24.10
C LEU A 952 -18.86 41.62 -25.56
N SER A 953 -17.81 41.18 -26.26
CA SER A 953 -17.63 41.44 -27.69
C SER A 953 -18.78 40.83 -28.51
N ASN A 954 -19.22 39.62 -28.17
CA ASN A 954 -20.32 38.95 -28.88
C ASN A 954 -21.66 39.65 -28.61
N MET A 955 -21.94 40.06 -27.36
CA MET A 955 -23.13 40.87 -27.04
C MET A 955 -23.19 42.17 -27.84
N TYR A 956 -22.05 42.87 -28.02
CA TYR A 956 -22.02 44.08 -28.86
C TYR A 956 -22.20 43.79 -30.35
N ALA A 957 -21.70 42.65 -30.84
CA ALA A 957 -21.84 42.24 -32.24
C ALA A 957 -23.30 41.92 -32.58
N GLU A 958 -24.01 41.18 -31.70
CA GLU A 958 -25.45 40.83 -31.85
C GLU A 958 -26.37 42.07 -31.98
N LEU A 959 -25.89 43.26 -31.58
CA LEU A 959 -26.63 44.53 -31.66
C LEU A 959 -26.08 45.49 -32.72
N GLY A 960 -25.13 45.04 -33.56
CA GLY A 960 -24.49 45.86 -34.59
C GLY A 960 -23.59 46.97 -34.05
N ARG A 961 -23.19 46.94 -32.77
CA ARG A 961 -22.34 47.96 -32.13
C ARG A 961 -20.85 47.74 -32.39
N TRP A 962 -20.47 47.70 -33.67
CA TRP A 962 -19.11 47.34 -34.12
C TRP A 962 -17.98 48.21 -33.54
N LYS A 963 -18.24 49.49 -33.25
CA LYS A 963 -17.26 50.38 -32.58
C LYS A 963 -16.86 49.86 -31.20
N ASP A 964 -17.82 49.31 -30.45
CA ASP A 964 -17.58 48.77 -29.11
C ASP A 964 -16.87 47.40 -29.19
N VAL A 965 -17.20 46.58 -30.20
CA VAL A 965 -16.49 45.31 -30.51
C VAL A 965 -15.00 45.56 -30.74
N VAL A 966 -14.67 46.53 -31.58
CA VAL A 966 -13.28 46.90 -31.88
C VAL A 966 -12.56 47.38 -30.61
N ARG A 967 -13.24 48.17 -29.76
CA ARG A 967 -12.67 48.65 -28.48
C ARG A 967 -12.33 47.49 -27.54
N VAL A 968 -13.25 46.52 -27.35
CA VAL A 968 -13.02 45.35 -26.49
C VAL A 968 -11.89 44.47 -27.04
N ARG A 969 -11.85 44.23 -28.36
CA ARG A 969 -10.76 43.46 -29.01
C ARG A 969 -9.40 44.18 -28.92
N LYS A 970 -9.38 45.52 -29.02
CA LYS A 970 -8.16 46.32 -28.80
C LYS A 970 -7.65 46.20 -27.36
N GLN A 971 -8.56 46.27 -26.37
CA GLN A 971 -8.23 46.08 -24.96
C GLN A 971 -7.68 44.68 -24.67
N MET A 972 -8.26 43.65 -25.29
CA MET A 972 -7.80 42.27 -25.21
C MET A 972 -6.35 42.12 -25.72
N ARG A 973 -6.02 42.74 -26.86
CA ARG A 973 -4.66 42.76 -27.43
C ARG A 973 -3.67 43.53 -26.55
N GLN A 974 -4.04 44.72 -26.06
CA GLN A 974 -3.17 45.54 -25.20
C GLN A 974 -2.79 44.83 -23.89
N ARG A 975 -3.70 44.00 -23.36
CA ARG A 975 -3.47 43.21 -22.15
C ARG A 975 -2.84 41.84 -22.39
N GLY A 976 -2.48 41.52 -23.64
CA GLY A 976 -1.85 40.25 -24.01
C GLY A 976 -2.78 39.04 -23.88
N VAL A 977 -4.10 39.25 -23.87
CA VAL A 977 -5.08 38.17 -23.73
C VAL A 977 -5.30 37.51 -25.08
N ILE A 978 -5.07 36.20 -25.16
CA ILE A 978 -5.21 35.42 -26.38
C ILE A 978 -6.50 34.60 -26.30
N LYS A 979 -7.34 34.68 -27.34
CA LYS A 979 -8.51 33.80 -27.47
C LYS A 979 -8.01 32.36 -27.64
N GLN A 980 -8.37 31.47 -26.71
CA GLN A 980 -8.14 30.04 -26.87
C GLN A 980 -8.91 29.54 -28.11
N PRO A 981 -8.24 28.97 -29.12
CA PRO A 981 -8.92 28.42 -30.28
C PRO A 981 -9.75 27.20 -29.88
N GLY A 982 -10.95 27.05 -30.43
CA GLY A 982 -11.75 25.85 -30.25
C GLY A 982 -11.02 24.64 -30.85
N CYS A 983 -11.01 23.52 -30.13
CA CYS A 983 -10.44 22.27 -30.59
C CYS A 983 -11.46 21.13 -30.45
N SER A 984 -11.47 20.24 -31.44
CA SER A 984 -12.14 18.95 -31.38
C SER A 984 -11.13 17.87 -31.77
N TRP A 985 -11.34 16.64 -31.33
CA TRP A 985 -10.48 15.54 -31.71
C TRP A 985 -11.28 14.24 -31.84
N ILE A 986 -10.77 13.33 -32.67
CA ILE A 986 -11.36 12.00 -32.88
C ILE A 986 -10.25 10.94 -32.89
N GLU A 987 -10.49 9.80 -32.28
CA GLU A 987 -9.56 8.67 -32.30
C GLU A 987 -9.99 7.65 -33.36
N ILE A 988 -9.13 7.39 -34.34
CA ILE A 988 -9.35 6.39 -35.39
C ILE A 988 -8.14 5.46 -35.40
N GLN A 989 -8.37 4.15 -35.24
CA GLN A 989 -7.31 3.12 -35.21
C GLN A 989 -6.17 3.45 -34.22
N SER A 990 -6.52 3.93 -33.03
CA SER A 990 -5.56 4.32 -31.98
C SER A 990 -4.63 5.48 -32.37
N ARG A 991 -5.07 6.34 -33.28
CA ARG A 991 -4.45 7.64 -33.58
C ARG A 991 -5.47 8.74 -33.32
N VAL A 992 -5.07 9.74 -32.52
CA VAL A 992 -5.86 10.93 -32.26
C VAL A 992 -5.65 11.94 -33.38
N HIS A 993 -6.73 12.31 -34.04
CA HIS A 993 -6.80 13.34 -35.07
C HIS A 993 -7.42 14.59 -34.44
N VAL A 994 -6.61 15.64 -34.28
CA VAL A 994 -7.04 16.91 -33.68
C VAL A 994 -7.41 17.90 -34.79
N PHE A 995 -8.52 18.60 -34.62
CA PHE A 995 -9.01 19.66 -35.49
C PHE A 995 -9.14 20.94 -34.66
N MET A 996 -8.31 21.93 -34.93
CA MET A 996 -8.46 23.26 -34.34
C MET A 996 -9.13 24.22 -35.32
N VAL A 997 -9.88 25.18 -34.79
CA VAL A 997 -10.47 26.26 -35.59
C VAL A 997 -9.37 26.97 -36.41
N LYS A 998 -9.59 27.08 -37.73
CA LYS A 998 -8.62 27.58 -38.74
C LYS A 998 -7.38 26.71 -38.99
N ASP A 999 -7.27 25.52 -38.39
CA ASP A 999 -6.16 24.61 -38.67
C ASP A 999 -6.25 23.99 -40.06
N LYS A 1000 -5.16 24.09 -40.82
CA LYS A 1000 -5.02 23.53 -42.17
C LYS A 1000 -4.02 22.36 -42.23
N ARG A 1001 -3.49 21.89 -41.09
CA ARG A 1001 -2.36 20.94 -40.99
C ARG A 1001 -2.75 19.47 -41.12
N HIS A 1002 -4.04 19.12 -41.11
CA HIS A 1002 -4.46 17.71 -41.16
C HIS A 1002 -4.09 17.05 -42.51
N PRO A 1003 -3.39 15.88 -42.51
CA PRO A 1003 -2.90 15.24 -43.75
C PRO A 1003 -3.99 14.95 -44.79
N LEU A 1004 -5.19 14.60 -44.32
CA LEU A 1004 -6.36 14.27 -45.17
C LEU A 1004 -7.35 15.44 -45.33
N LYS A 1005 -6.91 16.69 -45.10
CA LYS A 1005 -7.81 17.85 -45.09
C LYS A 1005 -8.68 17.94 -46.36
N LYS A 1006 -8.08 17.73 -47.54
CA LYS A 1006 -8.77 17.87 -48.84
C LYS A 1006 -9.93 16.89 -48.96
N ASP A 1007 -9.70 15.63 -48.59
CA ASP A 1007 -10.73 14.59 -48.64
C ASP A 1007 -11.85 14.86 -47.64
N ILE A 1008 -11.49 15.28 -46.42
CA ILE A 1008 -12.45 15.65 -45.37
C ILE A 1008 -13.34 16.80 -45.83
N HIS A 1009 -12.78 17.86 -46.43
CA HIS A 1009 -13.56 18.99 -46.94
C HIS A 1009 -14.43 18.60 -48.13
N LEU A 1010 -13.98 17.67 -48.97
CA LEU A 1010 -14.77 17.14 -50.09
C LEU A 1010 -16.01 16.40 -49.59
N VAL A 1011 -15.85 15.54 -48.57
CA VAL A 1011 -16.96 14.83 -47.93
C VAL A 1011 -17.89 15.80 -47.21
N LEU A 1012 -17.36 16.76 -46.47
CA LEU A 1012 -18.17 17.81 -45.82
C LEU A 1012 -19.00 18.60 -46.83
N LYS A 1013 -18.42 18.98 -47.98
CA LYS A 1013 -19.15 19.66 -49.04
C LYS A 1013 -20.28 18.79 -49.60
N PHE A 1014 -20.01 17.52 -49.87
CA PHE A 1014 -21.03 16.56 -50.32
C PHE A 1014 -22.17 16.41 -49.30
N LEU A 1015 -21.84 16.26 -48.01
CA LEU A 1015 -22.82 16.16 -46.93
C LEU A 1015 -23.65 17.44 -46.79
N THR A 1016 -23.01 18.61 -46.91
CA THR A 1016 -23.70 19.90 -46.84
C THR A 1016 -24.72 20.06 -47.97
N GLU A 1017 -24.37 19.67 -49.20
CA GLU A 1017 -25.29 19.66 -50.33
C GLU A 1017 -26.48 18.70 -50.11
N GLN A 1018 -26.22 17.51 -49.55
CA GLN A 1018 -27.28 16.56 -49.18
C GLN A 1018 -28.20 17.11 -48.08
N MET A 1019 -27.63 17.77 -47.08
CA MET A 1019 -28.39 18.43 -46.02
C MET A 1019 -29.28 19.53 -46.60
N LYS A 1020 -28.75 20.38 -47.48
CA LYS A 1020 -29.53 21.43 -48.19
C LYS A 1020 -30.68 20.83 -48.99
N TRP A 1021 -30.44 19.74 -49.72
CA TRP A 1021 -31.49 19.01 -50.45
C TRP A 1021 -32.56 18.42 -49.53
N ALA A 1022 -32.21 18.05 -48.29
CA ALA A 1022 -33.14 17.54 -47.27
C ALA A 1022 -33.89 18.66 -46.51
N GLY A 1023 -33.76 19.92 -46.92
CA GLY A 1023 -34.45 21.06 -46.31
C GLY A 1023 -33.67 21.76 -45.19
N TYR A 1024 -32.40 21.43 -44.99
CA TYR A 1024 -31.53 22.19 -44.10
C TYR A 1024 -31.22 23.55 -44.74
N VAL A 1025 -31.77 24.62 -44.15
CA VAL A 1025 -31.36 25.99 -44.45
C VAL A 1025 -30.27 26.33 -43.45
N PRO A 1026 -29.01 26.54 -43.88
CA PRO A 1026 -28.02 27.11 -42.99
C PRO A 1026 -28.55 28.48 -42.55
N GLU A 1027 -28.61 28.72 -41.24
CA GLU A 1027 -28.63 30.10 -40.72
C GLU A 1027 -27.28 30.70 -41.11
N ALA A 1028 -27.21 31.22 -42.34
CA ALA A 1028 -26.12 32.06 -42.77
C ALA A 1028 -26.34 33.42 -42.10
N ASP A 1029 -25.95 33.52 -40.83
CA ASP A 1029 -25.37 34.79 -40.39
C ASP A 1029 -24.09 35.00 -41.21
N ASP A 1030 -23.90 36.21 -41.70
CA ASP A 1030 -22.88 36.70 -42.64
C ASP A 1030 -21.39 36.49 -42.23
N ASP A 1031 -21.08 35.54 -41.36
CA ASP A 1031 -19.75 35.34 -40.76
C ASP A 1031 -18.80 34.45 -41.59
N GLU A 1032 -19.26 33.68 -42.58
CA GLU A 1032 -18.36 32.88 -43.44
C GLU A 1032 -17.87 33.60 -44.70
N ILE A 1033 -18.36 34.82 -45.01
CA ILE A 1033 -17.86 35.65 -46.12
C ILE A 1033 -17.06 36.86 -45.62
N CYS A 1034 -17.23 37.32 -44.37
CA CYS A 1034 -16.62 38.57 -43.90
C CYS A 1034 -15.19 38.48 -43.33
N GLU A 1035 -14.61 37.31 -43.04
CA GLU A 1035 -13.27 37.25 -42.42
C GLU A 1035 -12.08 37.13 -43.40
N GLU A 1036 -12.27 36.76 -44.67
CA GLU A 1036 -11.19 36.85 -45.68
C GLU A 1036 -11.08 38.24 -46.34
N GLU A 1037 -12.14 39.05 -46.31
CA GLU A 1037 -12.09 40.45 -46.77
C GLU A 1037 -11.71 41.45 -45.66
N SER A 1038 -12.02 41.18 -44.38
CA SER A 1038 -11.70 42.15 -43.32
C SER A 1038 -10.20 42.30 -43.04
N ASP A 1039 -9.37 41.25 -43.18
CA ASP A 1039 -7.91 41.38 -43.05
C ASP A 1039 -7.27 42.10 -44.27
N SER A 1040 -7.97 42.16 -45.42
CA SER A 1040 -7.51 42.87 -46.61
C SER A 1040 -7.94 44.35 -46.59
N GLU A 1041 -9.14 44.67 -46.11
CA GLU A 1041 -9.60 46.04 -45.90
C GLU A 1041 -8.97 46.71 -44.66
N LEU A 1042 -8.63 45.97 -43.60
CA LEU A 1042 -7.91 46.52 -42.45
C LEU A 1042 -6.46 46.90 -42.78
N VAL A 1043 -5.81 46.23 -43.74
CA VAL A 1043 -4.47 46.64 -44.22
C VAL A 1043 -4.56 47.91 -45.08
N LEU A 1044 -5.60 48.04 -45.90
CA LEU A 1044 -5.84 49.25 -46.70
C LEU A 1044 -6.25 50.46 -45.85
N HIS A 1045 -6.99 50.26 -44.75
CA HIS A 1045 -7.32 51.35 -43.83
C HIS A 1045 -6.16 51.75 -42.89
N PHE A 1046 -5.27 50.81 -42.53
CA PHE A 1046 -4.07 51.13 -41.74
C PHE A 1046 -3.02 51.93 -42.54
N GLU A 1047 -2.94 51.70 -43.86
CA GLU A 1047 -2.08 52.50 -44.74
C GLU A 1047 -2.63 53.91 -44.99
N MET A 1048 -3.96 54.11 -44.95
CA MET A 1048 -4.57 55.44 -45.09
C MET A 1048 -4.54 56.31 -43.82
N GLU A 1049 -4.45 55.73 -42.61
CA GLU A 1049 -4.34 56.52 -41.36
C GLU A 1049 -2.89 56.89 -40.99
N MET A 1050 -1.87 56.20 -41.52
CA MET A 1050 -0.47 56.58 -41.30
C MET A 1050 0.00 57.76 -42.19
N GLU A 1051 -0.70 58.08 -43.27
CA GLU A 1051 -0.40 59.25 -44.11
C GLU A 1051 -1.01 60.57 -43.59
N ALA A 1052 -1.89 60.53 -42.57
CA ALA A 1052 -2.52 61.73 -42.01
C ALA A 1052 -1.76 62.36 -40.82
N ASP A 1053 -0.91 61.59 -40.12
CA ASP A 1053 -0.19 62.04 -38.91
C ASP A 1053 1.30 62.38 -39.12
N THR A 1054 1.78 62.43 -40.37
CA THR A 1054 3.16 62.87 -40.72
C THR A 1054 3.23 64.24 -41.40
N ALA A 1055 2.15 65.03 -41.36
CA ALA A 1055 2.11 66.37 -41.94
C ALA A 1055 1.94 67.51 -40.92
N VAL A 1056 2.46 67.39 -39.68
CA VAL A 1056 2.82 68.54 -38.82
C VAL A 1056 3.99 68.16 -37.89
N ALA A 1057 5.22 68.25 -38.38
CA ALA A 1057 6.45 68.61 -37.65
C ALA A 1057 7.64 68.63 -38.61
#